data_AF-A0A1Z9X436-F1
#
_entry.id   AF-A0A1Z9X436-F1
#
_cell.length_a   1.000
_cell.length_b   1.000
_cell.length_c   1.000
_cell.angle_alpha   90.00
_cell.angle_beta   90.00
_cell.angle_gamma   90.00
#
_symmetry.space_group_name_H-M   'P 1'
#
loop_
_entity.id
_entity.type
_entity.pdbx_description
1 polymer ?
#
loop_
_entity_poly.entity_id
_entity_poly.type
_entity_poly.pdbx_seq_one_letter_code
_entity_poly.pdbx_strand_id
1 'polypeptide(L)'
;MPISIPLIFNVTDTEVQTVSAKDIKESIDQSAHTLFRQAVDDIKIIRRQFLTLCATSFGKDSTVVLLAALQAHRELISEGCISNDAPFIVSHIDTGVENHLISMVASYEMERLRTFCEMESINLDLRVRKPDLARSWSSLFLSGLKIISGPKLNSDCSVILKVDNAKVLEKQIENDYGKENLVTLLGVRLDESVARKQKMKRSGSDTRDAQSILDVDGDERVFAPIKSMSDSHIWTIIRSAGSSPIDAKAPYRYPSYGEHHRILHQVYKDSKGGACPTSSKSIKGGNESPGGCGASARTGCALCCKVKIDASAAAQASKPRHSVISGNIVKVRDYIITISQRLENRTFHSRAIHHPTGAIALQPNVLNAETLDKLIWLLTQVTFDEQLRAARFATLVSQGKEMEDPGYLDILTDSEMDLEDRMEMAAMYKRYAVKPLLKPMSLDIAVYLSAIHARDGIRLPPYRAVAIWDKVSKGERIPYPNVDPSIAVEDEIPDAVMVVPDNSISIDDYYSYSMLDDEYESNCHFDLKDTATSIKVADARVILPESERTQLDSLAPSDVVSIRHLHPVSSVKVLKEFESKKVNIRHRGSRRSIKRVSRAGGKIRVLERGRTSVDSPSFGPRSCSTDLSLRVATTIPVYGTAHNYRHVLDVDTDNELASSYSVSLEHLMNWNDYDGASRALEMHDEFVKRKRKNDESIYFYGGIHPFLDFHRWGVIELTRAAKMHSERILQRTAYFQAIGLFMLDEDHIVALSYLRGNNLNLKLNELRDKSLSDNLLLRIHSIMPMTEFRTYFAQRLLDLRCKRNEDRQETRELVRLCNEDPVAYLVGRIEALWSNFKVQYQSALKHYRFSLILVKGGMVGFDGVDYRSRSQLNAGLLRYMESFFDSTDYLRLLKLLPRHLKKLVSQDIVAMTTVRNAALKVLDEMNIMRVKVNSIEPFGMYQMLMEFKQIEGDHLLVSPLTPKLPTNQLNKSVFSSNIAFH
;
A
#
# COMPACT_ATOMS: atom_id res chain seq x y z
N MET A 1 7.50 67.43 -28.06
CA MET A 1 6.22 66.72 -27.84
C MET A 1 6.51 65.36 -27.19
N PRO A 2 6.16 65.19 -25.90
CA PRO A 2 5.87 63.90 -25.32
C PRO A 2 4.37 63.78 -24.98
N ILE A 3 3.81 62.62 -25.29
CA ILE A 3 2.40 62.26 -25.15
C ILE A 3 2.07 62.09 -23.66
N SER A 4 1.15 62.90 -23.13
CA SER A 4 0.49 62.65 -21.83
C SER A 4 -0.74 61.78 -22.05
N ILE A 5 -0.77 60.59 -21.47
CA ILE A 5 -2.00 59.79 -21.37
C ILE A 5 -2.63 60.10 -20.00
N PRO A 6 -3.82 60.72 -19.93
CA PRO A 6 -4.51 60.89 -18.67
C PRO A 6 -5.17 59.56 -18.27
N LEU A 7 -4.74 59.00 -17.14
CA LEU A 7 -5.50 57.96 -16.46
C LEU A 7 -6.74 58.61 -15.81
N ILE A 8 -7.90 58.38 -16.43
CA ILE A 8 -9.20 58.77 -15.88
C ILE A 8 -9.50 57.83 -14.70
N PHE A 9 -9.44 58.35 -13.47
CA PHE A 9 -10.10 57.72 -12.34
C PHE A 9 -11.55 58.21 -12.31
N ASN A 10 -12.49 57.36 -12.71
CA ASN A 10 -13.90 57.56 -12.34
C ASN A 10 -14.04 57.21 -10.85
N VAL A 11 -14.00 58.23 -10.00
CA VAL A 11 -14.45 58.13 -8.61
C VAL A 11 -15.87 58.66 -8.57
N THR A 12 -16.84 57.78 -8.80
CA THR A 12 -18.24 58.00 -8.41
C THR A 12 -18.46 57.29 -7.08
N ASP A 13 -18.99 58.04 -6.11
CA ASP A 13 -19.45 57.63 -4.78
C ASP A 13 -18.39 57.13 -3.78
N THR A 14 -17.84 58.08 -3.01
CA THR A 14 -17.36 57.79 -1.67
C THR A 14 -18.44 58.16 -0.66
N GLU A 15 -19.51 57.37 -0.60
CA GLU A 15 -20.26 57.25 0.66
C GLU A 15 -19.31 56.62 1.69
N VAL A 16 -18.68 57.45 2.51
CA VAL A 16 -17.94 56.98 3.68
C VAL A 16 -18.98 56.48 4.69
N GLN A 17 -19.36 55.21 4.60
CA GLN A 17 -20.13 54.55 5.65
C GLN A 17 -19.26 54.48 6.92
N THR A 18 -19.55 55.36 7.87
CA THR A 18 -18.95 55.30 9.21
C THR A 18 -19.61 54.17 9.98
N VAL A 19 -19.01 52.97 9.92
CA VAL A 19 -19.49 51.84 10.71
C VAL A 19 -18.86 51.88 12.10
N SER A 20 -19.69 51.93 13.14
CA SER A 20 -19.23 51.84 14.53
C SER A 20 -18.61 50.47 14.79
N ALA A 21 -17.34 50.44 15.20
CA ALA A 21 -16.63 49.20 15.55
C ALA A 21 -17.30 48.46 16.73
N LYS A 22 -18.02 49.19 17.59
CA LYS A 22 -18.78 48.62 18.69
C LYS A 22 -19.97 47.81 18.18
N ASP A 23 -20.72 48.36 17.23
CA ASP A 23 -21.92 47.74 16.68
C ASP A 23 -21.56 46.48 15.86
N ILE A 24 -20.43 46.51 15.15
CA ILE A 24 -19.87 45.32 14.47
C ILE A 24 -19.53 44.24 15.51
N LYS A 25 -18.86 44.59 16.61
CA LYS A 25 -18.50 43.62 17.65
C LYS A 25 -19.73 42.99 18.29
N GLU A 26 -20.71 43.81 18.68
CA GLU A 26 -21.96 43.32 19.30
C GLU A 26 -22.72 42.39 18.35
N SER A 27 -22.80 42.72 17.07
CA SER A 27 -23.39 41.87 16.02
C SER A 27 -22.65 40.53 15.88
N ILE A 28 -21.32 40.54 15.84
CA ILE A 28 -20.50 39.32 15.78
C ILE A 28 -20.69 38.48 17.05
N ASP A 29 -20.74 39.09 18.23
CA ASP A 29 -20.91 38.39 19.51
C ASP A 29 -22.27 37.70 19.60
N GLN A 30 -23.35 38.38 19.18
CA GLN A 30 -24.70 37.81 19.11
C GLN A 30 -24.80 36.68 18.06
N SER A 31 -24.21 36.89 16.89
CA SER A 31 -24.16 35.88 15.82
C SER A 31 -23.37 34.64 16.26
N ALA A 32 -22.21 34.82 16.89
CA ALA A 32 -21.39 33.74 17.42
C ALA A 32 -22.14 32.93 18.49
N HIS A 33 -22.86 33.60 19.40
CA HIS A 33 -23.66 32.94 20.43
C HIS A 33 -24.80 32.10 19.83
N THR A 34 -25.53 32.68 18.87
CA THR A 34 -26.63 32.00 18.18
C THR A 34 -26.13 30.74 17.48
N LEU A 35 -25.04 30.84 16.74
CA LEU A 35 -24.44 29.69 16.04
C LEU A 35 -23.88 28.64 17.00
N PHE A 36 -23.31 29.04 18.15
CA PHE A 36 -22.84 28.10 19.15
C PHE A 36 -23.99 27.34 19.80
N ARG A 37 -25.08 28.02 20.19
CA ARG A 37 -26.29 27.37 20.72
C ARG A 37 -26.90 26.43 19.69
N GLN A 38 -26.98 26.85 18.42
CA GLN A 38 -27.43 25.97 17.34
C GLN A 38 -26.57 24.71 17.24
N ALA A 39 -25.24 24.83 17.30
CA ALA A 39 -24.35 23.66 17.28
C ALA A 39 -24.57 22.73 18.49
N VAL A 40 -24.82 23.28 19.69
CA VAL A 40 -25.16 22.50 20.89
C VAL A 40 -26.49 21.76 20.68
N ASP A 41 -27.53 22.45 20.22
CA ASP A 41 -28.86 21.87 20.02
C ASP A 41 -28.86 20.80 18.92
N ASP A 42 -28.15 21.03 17.81
CA ASP A 42 -27.94 20.06 16.74
C ASP A 42 -27.24 18.79 17.27
N ILE A 43 -26.21 18.94 18.10
CA ILE A 43 -25.53 17.79 18.71
C ILE A 43 -26.47 17.07 19.70
N LYS A 44 -27.34 17.79 20.43
CA LYS A 44 -28.32 17.17 21.33
C LYS A 44 -29.34 16.33 20.58
N ILE A 45 -29.82 16.79 19.42
CA ILE A 45 -30.73 16.02 18.53
C ILE A 45 -30.08 14.67 18.19
N ILE A 46 -28.82 14.68 17.78
CA ILE A 46 -28.07 13.48 17.44
C ILE A 46 -27.81 12.60 18.67
N ARG A 47 -27.34 13.20 19.76
CA ARG A 47 -26.85 12.48 20.95
C ARG A 47 -27.96 11.73 21.71
N ARG A 48 -29.21 12.14 21.54
CA ARG A 48 -30.40 11.44 22.08
C ARG A 48 -30.64 10.06 21.47
N GLN A 49 -30.18 9.85 20.23
CA GLN A 49 -30.37 8.57 19.52
C GLN A 49 -29.06 7.81 19.32
N PHE A 50 -27.94 8.52 19.14
CA PHE A 50 -26.65 7.94 18.83
C PHE A 50 -25.56 8.44 19.78
N LEU A 51 -24.51 7.67 19.97
CA LEU A 51 -23.27 8.13 20.58
C LEU A 51 -22.55 9.09 19.63
N THR A 52 -21.95 10.14 20.19
CA THR A 52 -21.17 11.10 19.40
C THR A 52 -19.67 10.91 19.65
N LEU A 53 -18.92 10.78 18.55
CA LEU A 53 -17.46 10.73 18.55
C LEU A 53 -16.91 12.10 18.17
N CYS A 54 -16.28 12.81 19.11
CA CYS A 54 -15.65 14.09 18.84
C CYS A 54 -14.19 13.88 18.38
N ALA A 55 -13.93 14.00 17.08
CA ALA A 55 -12.56 13.99 16.54
C ALA A 55 -11.91 15.37 16.71
N THR A 56 -10.90 15.46 17.59
CA THR A 56 -10.26 16.72 17.96
C THR A 56 -8.76 16.74 17.69
N SER A 57 -8.26 17.87 17.17
CA SER A 57 -6.84 18.15 17.08
C SER A 57 -6.38 19.16 18.13
N PHE A 58 -7.27 19.58 19.05
CA PHE A 58 -7.07 20.70 19.98
C PHE A 58 -6.64 22.01 19.29
N GLY A 59 -6.97 22.15 18.01
CA GLY A 59 -6.87 23.42 17.29
C GLY A 59 -8.15 24.24 17.47
N LYS A 60 -8.14 25.50 17.05
CA LYS A 60 -9.27 26.43 17.28
C LYS A 60 -10.64 25.86 16.87
N ASP A 61 -10.73 25.26 15.69
CA ASP A 61 -12.00 24.82 15.13
C ASP A 61 -12.51 23.55 15.85
N SER A 62 -11.63 22.58 16.11
CA SER A 62 -11.98 21.37 16.86
C SER A 62 -12.27 21.63 18.33
N THR A 63 -11.64 22.64 18.95
CA THR A 63 -11.92 23.03 20.33
C THR A 63 -13.34 23.53 20.47
N VAL A 64 -13.84 24.37 19.55
CA VAL A 64 -15.24 24.83 19.60
C VAL A 64 -16.24 23.67 19.44
N VAL A 65 -15.95 22.69 18.57
CA VAL A 65 -16.78 21.46 18.48
C VAL A 65 -16.78 20.69 19.78
N LEU A 66 -15.62 20.52 20.41
CA LEU A 66 -15.49 19.81 21.69
C LEU A 66 -16.26 20.53 22.81
N LEU A 67 -16.20 21.87 22.87
CA LEU A 67 -16.98 22.67 23.82
C LEU A 67 -18.48 22.50 23.60
N ALA A 68 -18.95 22.56 22.35
CA ALA A 68 -20.36 22.35 22.03
C ALA A 68 -20.83 20.93 22.37
N ALA A 69 -20.01 19.92 22.07
CA ALA A 69 -20.31 18.52 22.37
C ALA A 69 -20.35 18.24 23.88
N LEU A 70 -19.40 18.79 24.64
CA LEU A 70 -19.37 18.68 26.09
C LEU A 70 -20.59 19.36 26.72
N GLN A 71 -20.97 20.54 26.23
CA GLN A 71 -22.15 21.24 26.72
C GLN A 71 -23.44 20.49 26.39
N ALA A 72 -23.59 19.98 25.17
CA ALA A 72 -24.71 19.14 24.79
C ALA A 72 -24.83 17.91 25.70
N HIS A 73 -23.71 17.25 25.99
CA HIS A 73 -23.66 16.09 26.87
C HIS A 73 -24.11 16.43 28.30
N ARG A 74 -23.59 17.51 28.89
CA ARG A 74 -23.99 17.99 30.23
C ARG A 74 -25.46 18.38 30.30
N GLU A 75 -25.96 19.11 29.30
CA GLU A 75 -27.37 19.48 29.23
C GLU A 75 -28.27 18.24 29.17
N LEU A 76 -27.93 17.23 28.35
CA LEU A 76 -28.70 16.00 28.25
C LEU A 76 -28.69 15.18 29.54
N ILE A 77 -27.58 15.17 30.28
CA ILE A 77 -27.52 14.58 31.63
C ILE A 77 -28.49 15.32 32.56
N SER A 78 -28.42 16.66 32.58
CA SER A 78 -29.29 17.47 33.45
C SER A 78 -30.77 17.38 33.10
N GLU A 79 -31.08 17.18 31.81
CA GLU A 79 -32.43 16.95 31.28
C GLU A 79 -32.93 15.53 31.55
N GLY A 80 -32.10 14.64 32.12
CA GLY A 80 -32.43 13.23 32.33
C GLY A 80 -32.59 12.42 31.03
N CYS A 81 -32.10 12.96 29.90
CA CYS A 81 -32.16 12.31 28.59
C CYS A 81 -31.09 11.21 28.42
N ILE A 82 -29.97 11.33 29.14
CA ILE A 82 -28.89 10.33 29.18
C ILE A 82 -28.40 10.15 30.62
N SER A 83 -27.84 8.97 30.95
CA SER A 83 -27.27 8.71 32.26
C SER A 83 -25.89 9.35 32.44
N ASN A 84 -25.45 9.54 33.69
CA ASN A 84 -24.07 9.97 34.01
C ASN A 84 -23.00 8.98 33.51
N ASP A 85 -23.34 7.70 33.45
CA ASP A 85 -22.45 6.65 32.95
C ASP A 85 -22.36 6.62 31.41
N ALA A 86 -23.15 7.45 30.70
CA ALA A 86 -23.14 7.48 29.25
C ALA A 86 -21.77 7.98 28.75
N PRO A 87 -21.11 7.28 27.81
CA PRO A 87 -19.77 7.64 27.39
C PRO A 87 -19.77 8.98 26.61
N PHE A 88 -18.77 9.81 26.92
CA PHE A 88 -18.37 10.98 26.17
C PHE A 88 -17.08 10.66 25.41
N ILE A 89 -17.21 10.39 24.11
CA ILE A 89 -16.13 9.80 23.31
C ILE A 89 -15.37 10.88 22.56
N VAL A 90 -14.06 10.94 22.77
CA VAL A 90 -13.15 11.90 22.14
C VAL A 90 -11.97 11.15 21.51
N SER A 91 -11.63 11.50 20.27
CA SER A 91 -10.47 10.93 19.59
C SER A 91 -9.46 12.00 19.17
N HIS A 92 -8.18 11.68 19.30
CA HIS A 92 -7.07 12.53 18.87
C HIS A 92 -6.04 11.73 18.07
N ILE A 93 -5.56 12.30 16.97
CA ILE A 93 -4.52 11.70 16.12
C ILE A 93 -3.25 12.52 16.24
N ASP A 94 -2.21 11.91 16.81
CA ASP A 94 -0.87 12.46 16.91
C ASP A 94 -0.03 11.91 15.76
N THR A 95 0.42 12.77 14.84
CA THR A 95 1.22 12.33 13.68
C THR A 95 2.66 11.92 14.01
N GLY A 96 3.12 12.13 15.24
CA GLY A 96 4.50 11.89 15.68
C GLY A 96 5.51 12.94 15.20
N VAL A 97 5.08 13.89 14.36
CA VAL A 97 5.89 14.98 13.81
C VAL A 97 5.17 16.32 13.88
N GLU A 98 4.25 16.47 14.84
CA GLU A 98 3.56 17.74 15.09
C GLU A 98 4.55 18.87 15.41
N ASN A 99 4.11 20.12 15.23
CA ASN A 99 4.84 21.26 15.77
C ASN A 99 4.90 21.16 17.30
N HIS A 100 6.03 21.55 17.90
CA HIS A 100 6.25 21.44 19.35
C HIS A 100 5.18 22.17 20.16
N LEU A 101 4.67 23.31 19.68
CA LEU A 101 3.58 24.03 20.34
C LEU A 101 2.28 23.25 20.32
N ILE A 102 1.92 22.62 19.21
CA ILE A 102 0.70 21.80 19.11
C ILE A 102 0.82 20.55 19.95
N SER A 103 2.01 19.95 20.03
CA SER A 103 2.26 18.82 20.94
C SER A 103 2.04 19.21 22.40
N MET A 104 2.55 20.38 22.83
CA MET A 104 2.31 20.90 24.18
C MET A 104 0.84 21.25 24.42
N VAL A 105 0.19 21.96 23.50
CA VAL A 105 -1.23 22.34 23.60
C VAL A 105 -2.14 21.12 23.70
N ALA A 106 -1.95 20.14 22.82
CA ALA A 106 -2.75 18.92 22.85
C ALA A 106 -2.58 18.18 24.17
N SER A 107 -1.34 18.06 24.66
CA SER A 107 -1.06 17.45 25.98
C SER A 107 -1.72 18.21 27.13
N TYR A 108 -1.65 19.55 27.08
CA TYR A 108 -2.22 20.43 28.08
C TYR A 108 -3.75 20.34 28.12
N GLU A 109 -4.41 20.48 26.97
CA GLU A 109 -5.88 20.46 26.89
C GLU A 109 -6.46 19.06 27.16
N MET A 110 -5.76 17.99 26.77
CA MET A 110 -6.18 16.62 27.14
C MET A 110 -6.14 16.39 28.65
N GLU A 111 -5.13 16.93 29.33
CA GLU A 111 -5.03 16.81 30.79
C GLU A 111 -6.19 17.55 31.47
N ARG A 112 -6.46 18.80 31.06
CA ARG A 112 -7.58 19.60 31.59
C ARG A 112 -8.93 18.94 31.35
N LEU A 113 -9.14 18.38 30.15
CA LEU A 113 -10.36 17.65 29.83
C LEU A 113 -10.57 16.45 30.75
N ARG A 114 -9.52 15.66 31.04
CA ARG A 114 -9.60 14.54 31.98
C ARG A 114 -9.96 15.02 33.38
N THR A 115 -9.23 16.00 33.91
CA THR A 115 -9.49 16.57 35.24
C THR A 115 -10.92 17.11 35.35
N PHE A 116 -11.39 17.82 34.33
CA PHE A 116 -12.75 18.36 34.32
C PHE A 116 -13.81 17.25 34.30
N CYS A 117 -13.66 16.25 33.44
CA CYS A 117 -14.61 15.13 33.39
C CYS A 117 -14.62 14.33 34.69
N GLU A 118 -13.48 14.13 35.34
CA GLU A 118 -13.40 13.51 36.67
C GLU A 118 -14.15 14.31 37.74
N MET A 119 -13.95 15.64 37.79
CA MET A 119 -14.64 16.52 38.74
C MET A 119 -16.15 16.56 38.53
N GLU A 120 -16.61 16.56 37.28
CA GLU A 120 -18.03 16.61 36.91
C GLU A 120 -18.69 15.22 36.84
N SER A 121 -17.96 14.15 37.18
CA SER A 121 -18.43 12.75 37.07
C SER A 121 -18.95 12.39 35.67
N ILE A 122 -18.28 12.88 34.61
CA ILE A 122 -18.56 12.57 33.21
C ILE A 122 -17.70 11.37 32.78
N ASN A 123 -18.33 10.32 32.25
CA ASN A 123 -17.63 9.14 31.73
C ASN A 123 -16.90 9.44 30.41
N LEU A 124 -15.63 9.88 30.50
CA LEU A 124 -14.80 10.23 29.34
C LEU A 124 -14.08 9.01 28.74
N ASP A 125 -14.31 8.73 27.45
CA ASP A 125 -13.48 7.82 26.64
C ASP A 125 -12.61 8.65 25.68
N LEU A 126 -11.40 9.03 26.14
CA LEU A 126 -10.43 9.78 25.35
C LEU A 126 -9.36 8.84 24.78
N ARG A 127 -9.39 8.62 23.46
CA ARG A 127 -8.42 7.77 22.75
C ARG A 127 -7.46 8.58 21.90
N VAL A 128 -6.18 8.23 21.98
CA VAL A 128 -5.11 8.85 21.20
C VAL A 128 -4.44 7.79 20.34
N ARG A 129 -4.24 8.06 19.04
CA ARG A 129 -3.51 7.16 18.15
C ARG A 129 -2.32 7.85 17.47
N LYS A 130 -1.23 7.08 17.34
CA LYS A 130 -0.03 7.42 16.57
C LYS A 130 0.14 6.48 15.37
N PRO A 131 0.81 6.91 14.28
CA PRO A 131 1.21 6.01 13.20
C PRO A 131 2.10 4.86 13.71
N ASP A 132 1.82 3.66 13.21
CA ASP A 132 2.68 2.49 13.43
C ASP A 132 4.10 2.72 12.86
N LEU A 133 5.10 1.96 13.31
CA LEU A 133 6.51 2.13 12.96
C LEU A 133 6.77 2.31 11.45
N ALA A 134 6.28 1.39 10.62
CA ALA A 134 6.47 1.44 9.16
C ALA A 134 5.78 2.64 8.48
N ARG A 135 4.82 3.26 9.17
CA ARG A 135 4.01 4.40 8.71
C ARG A 135 4.37 5.71 9.39
N SER A 136 5.36 5.73 10.28
CA SER A 136 5.90 6.97 10.82
C SER A 136 6.50 7.82 9.70
N TRP A 137 6.61 9.13 9.91
CA TRP A 137 7.11 10.04 8.88
C TRP A 137 8.51 9.63 8.40
N SER A 138 9.44 9.40 9.31
CA SER A 138 10.83 9.05 8.98
C SER A 138 10.92 7.68 8.31
N SER A 139 10.19 6.68 8.80
CA SER A 139 10.12 5.35 8.18
C SER A 139 9.61 5.40 6.73
N LEU A 140 8.64 6.26 6.42
CA LEU A 140 8.09 6.36 5.06
C LEU A 140 9.03 7.08 4.08
N PHE A 141 9.58 8.22 4.50
CA PHE A 141 10.30 9.12 3.60
C PHE A 141 11.81 8.84 3.56
N LEU A 142 12.40 8.27 4.63
CA LEU A 142 13.82 7.92 4.67
C LEU A 142 14.11 6.48 4.24
N SER A 143 13.10 5.59 4.19
CA SER A 143 13.27 4.23 3.65
C SER A 143 13.49 4.20 2.14
N GLY A 144 13.24 5.32 1.46
CA GLY A 144 13.20 5.38 0.02
C GLY A 144 11.94 4.76 -0.59
N LEU A 145 10.90 4.43 0.21
CA LEU A 145 9.61 3.88 -0.24
C LEU A 145 8.62 4.96 -0.71
N LYS A 146 8.66 6.17 -0.15
CA LYS A 146 7.79 7.28 -0.55
C LYS A 146 8.60 8.52 -0.93
N ILE A 147 8.02 9.33 -1.82
CA ILE A 147 8.59 10.63 -2.19
C ILE A 147 8.05 11.68 -1.21
N ILE A 148 8.94 12.58 -0.77
CA ILE A 148 8.59 13.70 0.11
C ILE A 148 7.44 14.50 -0.50
N SER A 149 6.39 14.71 0.30
CA SER A 149 5.13 15.31 -0.16
C SER A 149 5.24 16.83 -0.33
N GLY A 150 5.92 17.29 -1.40
CA GLY A 150 6.05 18.70 -1.76
C GLY A 150 4.75 19.36 -2.27
N PRO A 151 4.75 20.68 -2.58
CA PRO A 151 3.55 21.43 -2.97
C PRO A 151 2.88 20.92 -4.25
N LYS A 152 3.67 20.44 -5.23
CA LYS A 152 3.19 19.90 -6.51
C LYS A 152 2.79 18.42 -6.47
N LEU A 153 3.19 17.71 -5.42
CA LEU A 153 2.96 16.27 -5.26
C LEU A 153 1.68 15.99 -4.48
N ASN A 154 1.24 14.72 -4.46
CA ASN A 154 0.09 14.30 -3.67
C ASN A 154 0.36 14.45 -2.17
N SER A 155 -0.71 14.62 -1.40
CA SER A 155 -0.64 14.77 0.07
C SER A 155 -0.65 13.42 0.77
N ASP A 156 0.29 12.54 0.42
CA ASP A 156 0.34 11.17 0.94
C ASP A 156 0.55 11.16 2.46
N CYS A 157 1.37 12.08 3.01
CA CYS A 157 1.53 12.22 4.46
C CYS A 157 0.22 12.50 5.20
N SER A 158 -0.69 13.31 4.63
CA SER A 158 -1.97 13.60 5.27
C SER A 158 -2.91 12.40 5.28
N VAL A 159 -2.83 11.54 4.26
CA VAL A 159 -3.62 10.31 4.20
C VAL A 159 -3.08 9.31 5.21
N ILE A 160 -1.78 8.99 5.12
CA ILE A 160 -1.17 7.92 5.91
C ILE A 160 -1.08 8.29 7.39
N LEU A 161 -0.62 9.51 7.72
CA LEU A 161 -0.37 9.89 9.11
C LEU A 161 -1.64 10.29 9.85
N LYS A 162 -2.65 10.87 9.16
CA LYS A 162 -3.88 11.37 9.79
C LYS A 162 -5.09 10.51 9.48
N VAL A 163 -5.46 10.39 8.20
CA VAL A 163 -6.73 9.74 7.80
C VAL A 163 -6.74 8.24 8.08
N ASP A 164 -5.67 7.53 7.72
CA ASP A 164 -5.62 6.08 7.90
C ASP A 164 -5.55 5.72 9.39
N ASN A 165 -4.81 6.49 10.20
CA ASN A 165 -4.84 6.32 11.66
C ASN A 165 -6.21 6.64 12.26
N ALA A 166 -6.88 7.71 11.80
CA ALA A 166 -8.25 8.00 12.23
C ALA A 166 -9.18 6.82 11.97
N LYS A 167 -9.13 6.23 10.76
CA LYS A 167 -9.95 5.06 10.41
C LYS A 167 -9.69 3.84 11.30
N VAL A 168 -8.44 3.55 11.65
CA VAL A 168 -8.16 2.39 12.51
C VAL A 168 -8.65 2.67 13.94
N LEU A 169 -8.50 3.90 14.43
CA LEU A 169 -9.04 4.29 15.74
C LEU A 169 -10.57 4.28 15.77
N GLU A 170 -11.21 4.81 14.72
CA GLU A 170 -12.67 4.77 14.52
C GLU A 170 -13.14 3.31 14.50
N LYS A 171 -12.47 2.41 13.76
CA LYS A 171 -12.82 0.97 13.76
C LYS A 171 -12.71 0.32 15.14
N GLN A 172 -11.73 0.72 15.96
CA GLN A 172 -11.62 0.24 17.34
C GLN A 172 -12.81 0.72 18.19
N ILE A 173 -13.23 1.98 18.01
CA ILE A 173 -14.40 2.54 18.70
C ILE A 173 -15.69 1.89 18.19
N GLU A 174 -15.82 1.65 16.89
CA GLU A 174 -16.95 0.95 16.26
C GLU A 174 -17.09 -0.48 16.79
N ASN A 175 -15.98 -1.19 17.02
CA ASN A 175 -16.01 -2.53 17.61
C ASN A 175 -16.52 -2.53 19.05
N ASP A 176 -16.22 -1.49 19.82
CA ASP A 176 -16.60 -1.41 21.24
C ASP A 176 -18.05 -0.93 21.43
N TYR A 177 -18.54 -0.05 20.56
CA TYR A 177 -19.85 0.61 20.73
C TYR A 177 -20.89 0.28 19.65
N GLY A 178 -20.52 -0.44 18.59
CA GLY A 178 -21.36 -0.68 17.42
C GLY A 178 -21.34 0.49 16.44
N LYS A 179 -21.01 0.20 15.17
CA LYS A 179 -20.88 1.22 14.11
C LYS A 179 -22.17 1.98 13.86
N GLU A 180 -23.29 1.27 13.88
CA GLU A 180 -24.65 1.77 13.72
C GLU A 180 -25.12 2.65 14.88
N ASN A 181 -24.34 2.77 15.96
CA ASN A 181 -24.67 3.62 17.10
C ASN A 181 -23.85 4.90 17.16
N LEU A 182 -22.94 5.14 16.21
CA LEU A 182 -21.97 6.24 16.28
C LEU A 182 -22.22 7.31 15.21
N VAL A 183 -22.00 8.57 15.59
CA VAL A 183 -21.92 9.72 14.69
C VAL A 183 -20.62 10.48 14.97
N THR A 184 -19.80 10.67 13.93
CA THR A 184 -18.53 11.40 14.06
C THR A 184 -18.73 12.90 13.86
N LEU A 185 -18.28 13.71 14.83
CA LEU A 185 -18.32 15.16 14.78
C LEU A 185 -16.98 15.71 14.25
N LEU A 186 -17.03 16.54 13.22
CA LEU A 186 -15.85 17.16 12.59
C LEU A 186 -15.86 18.68 12.66
N GLY A 187 -14.70 19.27 12.99
CA GLY A 187 -14.47 20.73 12.98
C GLY A 187 -14.13 21.28 11.59
N VAL A 188 -15.03 21.16 10.62
CA VAL A 188 -14.86 21.70 9.25
C VAL A 188 -15.82 22.86 8.97
N ARG A 189 -15.34 23.89 8.25
CA ARG A 189 -16.11 25.13 7.95
C ARG A 189 -16.11 25.48 6.47
N LEU A 190 -17.19 26.10 5.99
CA LEU A 190 -17.30 26.59 4.61
C LEU A 190 -16.35 27.75 4.31
N ASP A 191 -16.00 28.52 5.34
CA ASP A 191 -15.15 29.70 5.30
C ASP A 191 -13.64 29.40 5.54
N GLU A 192 -13.23 28.12 5.43
CA GLU A 192 -11.84 27.74 5.75
C GLU A 192 -10.88 27.79 4.55
N SER A 193 -11.26 27.21 3.41
CA SER A 193 -10.51 27.33 2.15
C SER A 193 -11.37 26.89 0.96
N VAL A 194 -11.05 27.38 -0.24
CA VAL A 194 -11.72 26.96 -1.49
C VAL A 194 -11.69 25.44 -1.66
N ALA A 195 -10.56 24.80 -1.37
CA ALA A 195 -10.39 23.35 -1.47
C ALA A 195 -11.26 22.59 -0.46
N ARG A 196 -11.35 23.06 0.80
CA ARG A 196 -12.22 22.43 1.82
C ARG A 196 -13.70 22.64 1.52
N LYS A 197 -14.11 23.82 1.05
CA LYS A 197 -15.47 24.09 0.59
C LYS A 197 -15.89 23.15 -0.54
N GLN A 198 -15.02 22.90 -1.52
CA GLN A 198 -15.27 21.92 -2.58
C GLN A 198 -15.34 20.49 -2.04
N LYS A 199 -14.51 20.13 -1.07
CA LYS A 199 -14.55 18.81 -0.43
C LYS A 199 -15.87 18.59 0.31
N MET A 200 -16.34 19.58 1.08
CA MET A 200 -17.62 19.52 1.80
C MET A 200 -18.80 19.37 0.84
N LYS A 201 -18.80 20.11 -0.27
CA LYS A 201 -19.81 19.95 -1.35
C LYS A 201 -19.83 18.54 -1.95
N ARG A 202 -18.65 17.92 -2.10
CA ARG A 202 -18.53 16.55 -2.63
C ARG A 202 -18.97 15.49 -1.64
N SER A 203 -18.78 15.72 -0.34
CA SER A 203 -19.23 14.81 0.71
C SER A 203 -20.67 15.06 1.17
N GLY A 204 -21.34 16.10 0.64
CA GLY A 204 -22.68 16.53 1.08
C GLY A 204 -22.71 17.13 2.49
N SER A 205 -21.57 17.33 3.14
CA SER A 205 -21.49 17.84 4.52
C SER A 205 -21.84 19.33 4.63
N ASP A 206 -21.93 20.04 3.51
CA ASP A 206 -22.38 21.43 3.48
C ASP A 206 -23.89 21.55 3.69
N THR A 207 -24.68 20.61 3.16
CA THR A 207 -26.16 20.66 3.22
C THR A 207 -26.76 19.85 4.36
N ARG A 208 -26.10 18.80 4.86
CA ARG A 208 -26.61 17.95 5.96
C ARG A 208 -26.90 18.73 7.23
N ASP A 209 -28.11 18.64 7.75
CA ASP A 209 -28.52 19.13 9.07
C ASP A 209 -28.57 17.98 10.11
N ALA A 210 -28.81 18.28 11.38
CA ALA A 210 -28.83 17.26 12.43
C ALA A 210 -29.91 16.19 12.22
N GLN A 211 -31.08 16.59 11.70
CA GLN A 211 -32.20 15.68 11.49
C GLN A 211 -31.93 14.69 10.36
N SER A 212 -31.35 15.15 9.24
CA SER A 212 -31.00 14.28 8.12
C SER A 212 -29.92 13.26 8.46
N ILE A 213 -29.11 13.47 9.52
CA ILE A 213 -28.14 12.46 9.99
C ILE A 213 -28.82 11.27 10.66
N LEU A 214 -30.01 11.47 11.26
CA LEU A 214 -30.74 10.39 11.93
C LEU A 214 -31.23 9.32 10.94
N ASP A 215 -31.57 9.74 9.72
CA ASP A 215 -32.14 8.90 8.67
C ASP A 215 -31.08 8.24 7.75
N VAL A 216 -29.79 8.49 8.00
CA VAL A 216 -28.68 8.00 7.16
C VAL A 216 -28.13 6.67 7.71
N ASP A 217 -27.81 5.74 6.81
CA ASP A 217 -27.15 4.48 7.13
C ASP A 217 -25.77 4.68 7.77
N GLY A 218 -25.36 3.77 8.65
CA GLY A 218 -24.17 3.91 9.51
C GLY A 218 -22.84 4.21 8.81
N ASP A 219 -22.69 3.87 7.52
CA ASP A 219 -21.46 4.12 6.75
C ASP A 219 -21.17 5.61 6.45
N GLU A 220 -22.16 6.50 6.58
CA GLU A 220 -22.04 7.93 6.22
C GLU A 220 -22.32 8.92 7.37
N ARG A 221 -22.37 8.46 8.61
CA ARG A 221 -22.74 9.29 9.78
C ARG A 221 -21.64 10.22 10.28
N VAL A 222 -21.38 11.26 9.48
CA VAL A 222 -20.45 12.35 9.79
C VAL A 222 -21.18 13.68 9.80
N PHE A 223 -21.05 14.43 10.91
CA PHE A 223 -21.70 15.72 11.10
C PHE A 223 -20.68 16.84 11.37
N ALA A 224 -20.96 18.04 10.86
CA ALA A 224 -20.08 19.22 10.96
C ALA A 224 -20.82 20.37 11.69
N PRO A 225 -20.78 20.42 13.03
CA PRO A 225 -21.61 21.34 13.83
C PRO A 225 -21.31 22.82 13.58
N ILE A 226 -20.08 23.14 13.19
CA ILE A 226 -19.60 24.53 13.04
C ILE A 226 -19.53 25.00 11.59
N LYS A 227 -20.15 24.28 10.64
CA LYS A 227 -19.98 24.49 9.19
C LYS A 227 -20.24 25.93 8.72
N SER A 228 -21.15 26.64 9.39
CA SER A 228 -21.58 28.02 9.08
C SER A 228 -20.81 29.11 9.84
N MET A 229 -19.86 28.75 10.71
CA MET A 229 -19.09 29.73 11.49
C MET A 229 -17.94 30.33 10.67
N SER A 230 -17.71 31.63 10.83
CA SER A 230 -16.52 32.33 10.33
C SER A 230 -15.36 32.20 11.32
N ASP A 231 -14.16 32.65 10.93
CA ASP A 231 -13.02 32.69 11.85
C ASP A 231 -13.25 33.64 13.04
N SER A 232 -13.96 34.76 12.83
CA SER A 232 -14.33 35.70 13.90
C SER A 232 -15.24 35.06 14.93
N HIS A 233 -16.27 34.31 14.50
CA HIS A 233 -17.15 33.58 15.42
C HIS A 233 -16.36 32.59 16.30
N ILE A 234 -15.44 31.83 15.72
CA ILE A 234 -14.61 30.84 16.44
C ILE A 234 -13.78 31.51 17.53
N TRP A 235 -13.09 32.62 17.20
CA TRP A 235 -12.27 33.32 18.19
C TRP A 235 -13.10 34.03 19.27
N THR A 236 -14.25 34.60 18.91
CA THR A 236 -15.19 35.16 19.90
C THR A 236 -15.61 34.10 20.92
N ILE A 237 -15.94 32.88 20.47
CA ILE A 237 -16.31 31.77 21.36
C ILE A 237 -15.12 31.39 22.26
N ILE A 238 -13.94 31.10 21.69
CA ILE A 238 -12.76 30.67 22.44
C ILE A 238 -12.35 31.70 23.51
N ARG A 239 -12.38 32.99 23.16
CA ARG A 239 -12.00 34.08 24.09
C ARG A 239 -13.01 34.31 25.20
N SER A 240 -14.25 33.86 25.02
CA SER A 240 -15.35 34.03 25.98
C SER A 240 -15.70 32.74 26.73
N ALA A 241 -14.93 31.66 26.50
CA ALA A 241 -15.14 30.35 27.08
C ALA A 241 -14.35 30.15 28.38
N GLY A 242 -14.98 29.48 29.35
CA GLY A 242 -14.43 29.16 30.66
C GLY A 242 -14.94 30.03 31.80
N SER A 243 -14.53 29.70 33.03
CA SER A 243 -14.90 30.42 34.26
C SER A 243 -14.20 31.77 34.40
N SER A 244 -12.99 31.92 33.84
CA SER A 244 -12.19 33.16 33.84
C SER A 244 -11.72 33.49 32.41
N PRO A 245 -12.64 33.82 31.50
CA PRO A 245 -12.35 33.96 30.07
C PRO A 245 -11.51 35.20 29.74
N ILE A 246 -10.81 35.13 28.60
CA ILE A 246 -9.89 36.18 28.09
C ILE A 246 -10.62 37.51 27.87
N ASP A 247 -11.82 37.48 27.27
CA ASP A 247 -12.68 38.66 27.18
C ASP A 247 -13.67 38.67 28.35
N ALA A 248 -13.23 39.24 29.48
CA ALA A 248 -14.05 39.39 30.67
C ALA A 248 -15.32 40.23 30.42
N LYS A 249 -15.36 41.07 29.36
CA LYS A 249 -16.50 41.93 29.02
C LYS A 249 -17.40 41.32 27.95
N ALA A 250 -17.13 40.10 27.48
CA ALA A 250 -17.96 39.44 26.50
C ALA A 250 -19.41 39.29 27.04
N PRO A 251 -20.43 39.65 26.24
CA PRO A 251 -21.82 39.60 26.67
C PRO A 251 -22.34 38.17 26.88
N TYR A 252 -21.69 37.18 26.26
CA TYR A 252 -22.04 35.77 26.35
C TYR A 252 -20.87 34.97 26.93
N ARG A 253 -21.18 33.99 27.79
CA ARG A 253 -20.22 33.04 28.37
C ARG A 253 -20.45 31.66 27.80
N TYR A 254 -19.36 30.97 27.48
CA TYR A 254 -19.42 29.59 27.01
C TYR A 254 -18.79 28.65 28.04
N PRO A 255 -19.43 27.53 28.35
CA PRO A 255 -18.86 26.53 29.24
C PRO A 255 -17.61 25.91 28.61
N SER A 256 -16.64 25.57 29.45
CA SER A 256 -15.40 24.93 29.04
C SER A 256 -14.88 23.97 30.11
N TYR A 257 -14.08 23.00 29.67
CA TYR A 257 -13.33 22.10 30.53
C TYR A 257 -12.10 22.77 31.16
N GLY A 258 -11.94 24.08 30.98
CA GLY A 258 -10.88 24.85 31.60
C GLY A 258 -11.30 26.30 31.86
N GLU A 259 -10.55 26.98 32.72
CA GLU A 259 -10.83 28.36 33.13
C GLU A 259 -10.82 29.35 31.95
N HIS A 260 -9.95 29.09 30.97
CA HIS A 260 -9.80 29.84 29.72
C HIS A 260 -8.97 29.06 28.68
N HIS A 261 -8.86 29.59 27.46
CA HIS A 261 -7.99 29.06 26.39
C HIS A 261 -6.89 30.05 25.94
N ARG A 262 -6.23 30.73 26.91
CA ARG A 262 -5.15 31.70 26.68
C ARG A 262 -3.99 31.14 25.85
N ILE A 263 -3.53 29.92 26.18
CA ILE A 263 -2.46 29.23 25.43
C ILE A 263 -2.80 29.10 23.95
N LEU A 264 -4.00 28.62 23.63
CA LEU A 264 -4.43 28.44 22.24
C LEU A 264 -4.41 29.78 21.50
N HIS A 265 -4.92 30.85 22.13
CA HIS A 265 -4.83 32.20 21.58
C HIS A 265 -3.38 32.64 21.33
N GLN A 266 -2.48 32.41 22.28
CA GLN A 266 -1.08 32.81 22.18
C GLN A 266 -0.33 32.04 21.09
N VAL A 267 -0.56 30.74 20.94
CA VAL A 267 0.07 29.91 19.89
C VAL A 267 -0.27 30.42 18.48
N TYR A 268 -1.53 30.81 18.24
CA TYR A 268 -1.92 31.38 16.95
C TYR A 268 -1.39 32.81 16.76
N LYS A 269 -1.25 33.61 17.82
CA LYS A 269 -0.62 34.94 17.78
C LYS A 269 0.86 34.85 17.39
N ASP A 270 1.60 33.92 18.00
CA ASP A 270 3.02 33.67 17.69
C ASP A 270 3.22 33.15 16.26
N SER A 271 2.22 32.46 15.72
CA SER A 271 2.24 31.93 14.34
C SER A 271 1.94 32.98 13.25
N LYS A 272 1.62 34.24 13.62
CA LYS A 272 1.38 35.37 12.69
C LYS A 272 2.36 36.53 12.88
N GLY A 273 3.51 36.31 13.54
CA GLY A 273 4.46 37.39 13.81
C GLY A 273 3.93 38.43 14.81
N GLY A 274 3.10 38.01 15.77
CA GLY A 274 2.63 38.85 16.89
C GLY A 274 1.34 39.62 16.64
N ALA A 275 0.86 39.74 15.40
CA ALA A 275 -0.37 40.46 15.08
C ALA A 275 -1.64 39.62 15.35
N CYS A 276 -2.38 39.96 16.42
CA CYS A 276 -3.76 39.51 16.65
C CYS A 276 -4.71 40.70 16.40
N PRO A 277 -5.68 40.64 15.46
CA PRO A 277 -6.42 41.83 15.01
C PRO A 277 -7.54 42.29 15.94
N THR A 278 -7.80 41.59 17.05
CA THR A 278 -8.88 41.99 17.99
C THR A 278 -8.46 43.09 18.96
N SER A 279 -7.19 43.53 18.93
CA SER A 279 -6.80 44.77 19.60
C SER A 279 -7.25 45.95 18.75
N SER A 280 -8.02 46.86 19.33
CA SER A 280 -8.48 48.12 18.74
C SER A 280 -7.36 49.13 18.44
N LYS A 281 -6.09 48.73 18.57
CA LYS A 281 -4.92 49.53 18.20
C LYS A 281 -4.46 49.11 16.80
N SER A 282 -5.05 49.71 15.77
CA SER A 282 -4.43 49.73 14.45
C SER A 282 -3.15 50.55 14.50
N ILE A 283 -2.09 50.07 13.84
CA ILE A 283 -0.91 50.88 13.54
C ILE A 283 -1.38 51.99 12.59
N LYS A 284 -1.22 53.24 13.00
CA LYS A 284 -1.52 54.41 12.14
C LYS A 284 -0.74 54.29 10.83
N GLY A 285 -1.45 54.13 9.71
CA GLY A 285 -0.90 54.29 8.35
C GLY A 285 -0.93 53.08 7.42
N GLY A 286 -1.44 51.91 7.83
CA GLY A 286 -1.64 50.77 6.92
C GLY A 286 -2.98 50.82 6.19
N ASN A 287 -2.98 50.78 4.85
CA ASN A 287 -4.18 50.57 4.01
C ASN A 287 -4.74 49.13 4.11
N GLU A 288 -4.58 48.48 5.26
CA GLU A 288 -5.15 47.17 5.52
C GLU A 288 -6.57 47.39 6.03
N SER A 289 -7.55 46.84 5.31
CA SER A 289 -8.95 46.81 5.75
C SER A 289 -9.04 46.30 7.19
N PRO A 290 -9.95 46.81 8.04
CA PRO A 290 -10.08 46.39 9.44
C PRO A 290 -10.16 44.86 9.59
N GLY A 291 -9.01 44.24 9.89
CA GLY A 291 -8.84 43.06 10.72
C GLY A 291 -9.46 41.73 10.28
N GLY A 292 -9.66 41.46 8.99
CA GLY A 292 -9.88 40.10 8.52
C GLY A 292 -8.63 39.25 8.71
N CYS A 293 -8.73 38.07 9.32
CA CYS A 293 -7.66 37.10 9.52
C CYS A 293 -7.09 36.45 8.23
N GLY A 294 -7.07 37.18 7.11
CA GLY A 294 -6.84 36.67 5.75
C GLY A 294 -5.54 35.91 5.52
N ALA A 295 -4.53 36.09 6.39
CA ALA A 295 -3.38 35.19 6.47
C ALA A 295 -3.66 34.06 7.49
N SER A 296 -3.93 32.84 7.01
CA SER A 296 -4.14 31.67 7.87
C SER A 296 -2.84 31.34 8.64
N ALA A 297 -2.83 31.48 9.96
CA ALA A 297 -1.74 30.92 10.79
C ALA A 297 -1.80 29.39 10.67
N ARG A 298 -0.67 28.76 10.31
CA ARG A 298 -0.57 27.31 10.13
C ARG A 298 0.34 26.73 11.21
N THR A 299 -0.25 25.95 12.09
CA THR A 299 0.44 25.19 13.13
C THR A 299 0.50 23.71 12.74
N GLY A 300 1.02 23.43 11.53
CA GLY A 300 1.10 22.06 11.00
C GLY A 300 2.27 21.27 11.57
N CYS A 301 2.57 20.10 11.00
CA CYS A 301 3.74 19.28 11.36
C CYS A 301 5.07 20.04 11.19
N ALA A 302 6.06 19.80 12.07
CA ALA A 302 7.37 20.46 12.03
C ALA A 302 8.15 20.19 10.72
N LEU A 303 7.92 19.03 10.09
CA LEU A 303 8.54 18.61 8.82
C LEU A 303 7.62 18.80 7.60
N CYS A 304 6.62 19.69 7.70
CA CYS A 304 5.66 19.90 6.62
C CYS A 304 6.31 20.55 5.38
N CYS A 305 6.34 19.80 4.28
CA CYS A 305 6.87 20.24 2.98
C CYS A 305 5.78 20.67 1.99
N LYS A 306 4.50 20.73 2.41
CA LYS A 306 3.39 21.10 1.51
C LYS A 306 3.37 22.56 1.11
N VAL A 307 4.06 23.40 1.86
CA VAL A 307 4.22 24.83 1.58
C VAL A 307 5.71 25.05 1.31
N LYS A 308 6.06 25.83 0.30
CA LYS A 308 7.47 26.14 0.02
C LYS A 308 8.08 26.94 1.18
N ILE A 309 7.43 28.03 1.56
CA ILE A 309 7.82 28.89 2.69
C ILE A 309 6.77 28.75 3.80
N ASP A 310 7.19 28.29 4.98
CA ASP A 310 6.32 28.24 6.16
C ASP A 310 6.49 29.50 7.00
N ALA A 311 5.67 30.52 6.69
CA ALA A 311 5.71 31.80 7.39
C ALA A 311 5.39 31.67 8.89
N SER A 312 4.57 30.69 9.29
CA SER A 312 4.23 30.47 10.70
C SER A 312 5.40 29.84 11.45
N ALA A 313 6.07 28.84 10.87
CA ALA A 313 7.28 28.27 11.46
C ALA A 313 8.40 29.31 11.55
N ALA A 314 8.57 30.16 10.54
CA ALA A 314 9.55 31.25 10.55
C ALA A 314 9.24 32.30 11.64
N ALA A 315 7.97 32.69 11.78
CA ALA A 315 7.53 33.62 12.82
C ALA A 315 7.69 33.05 14.24
N GLN A 316 7.51 31.74 14.42
CA GLN A 316 7.81 31.09 15.69
C GLN A 316 9.32 31.06 15.95
N ALA A 317 10.11 30.65 14.95
CA ALA A 317 11.57 30.51 15.08
C ALA A 317 12.30 31.84 15.33
N SER A 318 11.67 33.00 15.11
CA SER A 318 12.24 34.29 15.49
C SER A 318 12.18 34.56 17.00
N LYS A 319 11.34 33.84 17.75
CA LYS A 319 11.21 33.97 19.21
C LYS A 319 12.06 32.94 19.96
N PRO A 320 12.89 33.35 20.94
CA PRO A 320 13.71 32.42 21.73
C PRO A 320 12.92 31.26 22.35
N ARG A 321 11.71 31.50 22.87
CA ARG A 321 10.82 30.46 23.45
C ARG A 321 10.44 29.32 22.51
N HIS A 322 10.62 29.49 21.21
CA HIS A 322 10.37 28.45 20.22
C HIS A 322 11.65 28.00 19.55
N SER A 323 12.56 28.91 19.23
CA SER A 323 13.79 28.60 18.49
C SER A 323 14.70 27.63 19.23
N VAL A 324 14.70 27.66 20.58
CA VAL A 324 15.46 26.70 21.40
C VAL A 324 14.96 25.25 21.29
N ILE A 325 13.70 25.05 20.85
CA ILE A 325 13.09 23.73 20.63
C ILE A 325 13.09 23.38 19.14
N SER A 326 12.48 24.23 18.30
CA SER A 326 12.21 23.91 16.89
C SER A 326 13.23 24.46 15.89
N GLY A 327 14.18 25.29 16.31
CA GLY A 327 15.11 25.96 15.38
C GLY A 327 15.91 24.99 14.51
N ASN A 328 16.35 23.86 15.08
CA ASN A 328 17.11 22.85 14.35
C ASN A 328 16.23 22.04 13.39
N ILE A 329 15.02 21.63 13.79
CA ILE A 329 14.14 20.85 12.90
C ILE A 329 13.63 21.68 11.72
N VAL A 330 13.42 22.99 11.90
CA VAL A 330 13.04 23.92 10.81
C VAL A 330 14.15 24.01 9.76
N LYS A 331 15.41 24.12 10.18
CA LYS A 331 16.57 24.07 9.27
C LYS A 331 16.60 22.79 8.45
N VAL A 332 16.34 21.64 9.07
CA VAL A 332 16.27 20.34 8.38
C VAL A 332 15.10 20.32 7.40
N ARG A 333 13.93 20.85 7.77
CA ARG A 333 12.76 20.99 6.89
C ARG A 333 13.04 21.86 5.67
N ASP A 334 13.73 22.98 5.83
CA ASP A 334 14.07 23.88 4.73
C ASP A 334 15.09 23.25 3.78
N TYR A 335 16.02 22.48 4.32
CA TYR A 335 16.94 21.65 3.54
C TYR A 335 16.20 20.58 2.73
N ILE A 336 15.27 19.86 3.36
CA ILE A 336 14.43 18.87 2.68
C ILE A 336 13.71 19.48 1.48
N ILE A 337 13.11 20.66 1.63
CA ILE A 337 12.41 21.32 0.51
C ILE A 337 13.37 21.65 -0.61
N THR A 338 14.55 22.17 -0.27
CA THR A 338 15.59 22.58 -1.23
C THR A 338 16.09 21.42 -2.08
N ILE A 339 16.26 20.23 -1.48
CA ILE A 339 16.82 19.07 -2.18
C ILE A 339 15.75 18.16 -2.81
N SER A 340 14.51 18.18 -2.30
CA SER A 340 13.48 17.20 -2.67
C SER A 340 13.15 17.16 -4.16
N GLN A 341 13.32 18.26 -4.90
CA GLN A 341 13.01 18.35 -6.33
C GLN A 341 14.25 18.50 -7.23
N ARG A 342 15.46 18.41 -6.67
CA ARG A 342 16.70 18.49 -7.44
C ARG A 342 17.08 17.12 -7.98
N LEU A 343 17.48 17.04 -9.25
CA LEU A 343 17.89 15.79 -9.89
C LEU A 343 19.19 15.24 -9.30
N GLU A 344 20.12 16.10 -8.92
CA GLU A 344 21.40 15.70 -8.31
C GLU A 344 21.20 14.93 -6.99
N ASN A 345 20.11 15.20 -6.27
CA ASN A 345 19.76 14.54 -5.01
C ASN A 345 18.87 13.30 -5.20
N ARG A 346 18.65 12.86 -6.45
CA ARG A 346 17.74 11.76 -6.81
C ARG A 346 18.47 10.66 -7.54
N THR A 347 18.01 9.42 -7.35
CA THR A 347 18.65 8.23 -7.90
C THR A 347 17.64 7.30 -8.57
N PHE A 348 18.10 6.55 -9.57
CA PHE A 348 17.29 5.49 -10.17
C PHE A 348 17.26 4.29 -9.25
N HIS A 349 16.08 4.06 -8.67
CA HIS A 349 15.82 2.90 -7.87
C HIS A 349 14.67 2.11 -8.51
N SER A 350 14.95 0.88 -8.96
CA SER A 350 13.96 0.02 -9.57
C SER A 350 13.04 -0.60 -8.55
N ARG A 351 11.74 -0.62 -8.83
CA ARG A 351 10.76 -1.33 -8.00
C ARG A 351 9.90 -2.33 -8.74
N ALA A 352 9.90 -2.26 -10.07
CA ALA A 352 9.04 -3.06 -10.92
C ALA A 352 9.86 -3.78 -11.99
N ILE A 353 9.49 -5.03 -12.22
CA ILE A 353 9.99 -5.84 -13.33
C ILE A 353 8.82 -6.08 -14.29
N HIS A 354 9.10 -5.94 -15.57
CA HIS A 354 8.22 -6.28 -16.66
C HIS A 354 8.31 -7.79 -16.92
N HIS A 355 7.45 -8.57 -16.27
CA HIS A 355 7.46 -10.05 -16.33
C HIS A 355 7.62 -10.62 -17.76
N PRO A 356 6.91 -10.15 -18.81
CA PRO A 356 7.01 -10.73 -20.14
C PRO A 356 8.39 -10.59 -20.81
N THR A 357 9.21 -9.62 -20.39
CA THR A 357 10.53 -9.37 -20.99
C THR A 357 11.68 -9.42 -20.00
N GLY A 358 11.41 -9.56 -18.69
CA GLY A 358 12.40 -9.38 -17.63
C GLY A 358 12.95 -7.95 -17.50
N ALA A 359 12.38 -6.97 -18.22
CA ALA A 359 12.92 -5.62 -18.25
C ALA A 359 12.62 -4.86 -16.96
N ILE A 360 13.55 -4.03 -16.51
CA ILE A 360 13.47 -3.32 -15.24
C ILE A 360 13.14 -1.85 -15.50
N ALA A 361 12.10 -1.33 -14.85
CA ALA A 361 11.77 0.08 -14.92
C ALA A 361 12.57 0.86 -13.89
N LEU A 362 13.35 1.84 -14.36
CA LEU A 362 14.14 2.75 -13.55
C LEU A 362 13.57 4.17 -13.69
N GLN A 363 13.32 4.85 -12.56
CA GLN A 363 12.95 6.26 -12.54
C GLN A 363 13.64 6.99 -11.37
N PRO A 364 14.08 8.26 -11.51
CA PRO A 364 14.75 9.00 -10.44
C PRO A 364 13.76 9.55 -9.41
N ASN A 365 13.00 8.65 -8.81
CA ASN A 365 11.92 8.98 -7.89
C ASN A 365 12.36 8.99 -6.42
N VAL A 366 13.48 8.34 -6.10
CA VAL A 366 13.99 8.17 -4.74
C VAL A 366 15.13 9.15 -4.51
N LEU A 367 15.31 9.64 -3.28
CA LEU A 367 16.50 10.41 -2.92
C LEU A 367 17.74 9.52 -3.00
N ASN A 368 18.86 10.07 -3.44
CA ASN A 368 20.11 9.33 -3.51
C ASN A 368 20.61 8.93 -2.11
N ALA A 369 21.48 7.92 -2.03
CA ALA A 369 21.94 7.40 -0.75
C ALA A 369 22.64 8.45 0.12
N GLU A 370 23.47 9.31 -0.45
CA GLU A 370 24.11 10.41 0.27
C GLU A 370 23.10 11.35 0.94
N THR A 371 22.07 11.75 0.20
CA THR A 371 21.04 12.64 0.70
C THR A 371 20.23 11.95 1.80
N LEU A 372 19.86 10.68 1.62
CA LEU A 372 19.18 9.90 2.65
C LEU A 372 20.03 9.77 3.91
N ASP A 373 21.31 9.44 3.77
CA ASP A 373 22.29 9.32 4.86
C ASP A 373 22.35 10.61 5.69
N LYS A 374 22.49 11.75 5.01
CA LYS A 374 22.53 13.06 5.65
C LYS A 374 21.21 13.41 6.35
N LEU A 375 20.06 13.08 5.77
CA LEU A 375 18.77 13.32 6.41
C LEU A 375 18.58 12.45 7.66
N ILE A 376 18.98 11.18 7.60
CA ILE A 376 18.96 10.26 8.76
C ILE A 376 19.85 10.83 9.87
N TRP A 377 21.05 11.30 9.53
CA TRP A 377 21.95 11.94 10.48
C TRP A 377 21.32 13.18 11.12
N LEU A 378 20.84 14.13 10.32
CA LEU A 378 20.26 15.37 10.80
C LEU A 378 19.03 15.15 11.70
N LEU A 379 18.15 14.22 11.36
CA LEU A 379 16.95 13.94 12.18
C LEU A 379 17.28 13.14 13.45
N THR A 380 18.28 12.26 13.39
CA THR A 380 18.83 11.61 14.59
C THR A 380 19.43 12.65 15.52
N GLN A 381 20.18 13.60 14.97
CA GLN A 381 20.78 14.72 15.70
C GLN A 381 19.73 15.60 16.38
N VAL A 382 18.65 15.96 15.68
CA VAL A 382 17.52 16.69 16.27
C VAL A 382 16.95 15.95 17.48
N THR A 383 16.82 14.63 17.40
CA THR A 383 16.28 13.81 18.50
C THR A 383 17.16 13.89 19.75
N PHE A 384 18.47 13.71 19.61
CA PHE A 384 19.40 13.76 20.75
C PHE A 384 19.62 15.18 21.28
N ASP A 385 19.67 16.19 20.42
CA ASP A 385 19.78 17.59 20.84
C ASP A 385 18.55 18.02 21.64
N GLU A 386 17.36 17.59 21.23
CA GLU A 386 16.11 17.84 21.95
C GLU A 386 16.06 17.09 23.30
N GLN A 387 16.58 15.86 23.37
CA GLN A 387 16.73 15.14 24.63
C GLN A 387 17.66 15.86 25.59
N LEU A 388 18.81 16.34 25.11
CA LEU A 388 19.77 17.09 25.92
C LEU A 388 19.17 18.42 26.40
N ARG A 389 18.48 19.15 25.53
CA ARG A 389 17.76 20.39 25.90
C ARG A 389 16.70 20.11 26.96
N ALA A 390 15.88 19.08 26.78
CA ALA A 390 14.86 18.69 27.74
C ALA A 390 15.45 18.35 29.11
N ALA A 391 16.51 17.53 29.15
CA ALA A 391 17.20 17.14 30.37
C ALA A 391 17.85 18.35 31.09
N ARG A 392 18.47 19.26 30.33
CA ARG A 392 19.01 20.52 30.86
C ARG A 392 17.91 21.35 31.51
N PHE A 393 16.78 21.53 30.83
CA PHE A 393 15.67 22.31 31.38
C PHE A 393 15.02 21.62 32.60
N ALA A 394 14.84 20.30 32.57
CA ALA A 394 14.38 19.53 33.72
C ALA A 394 15.29 19.72 34.95
N THR A 395 16.61 19.74 34.73
CA THR A 395 17.59 20.02 35.79
C THR A 395 17.43 21.44 36.35
N LEU A 396 17.30 22.45 35.49
CA LEU A 396 17.05 23.84 35.92
C LEU A 396 15.77 23.97 36.73
N VAL A 397 14.68 23.34 36.28
CA VAL A 397 13.39 23.32 36.99
C VAL A 397 13.51 22.64 38.36
N SER A 398 14.25 21.53 38.46
CA SER A 398 14.47 20.83 39.74
C SER A 398 15.28 21.66 40.75
N GLN A 399 16.11 22.59 40.25
CA GLN A 399 16.94 23.48 41.06
C GLN A 399 16.26 24.83 41.36
N GLY A 400 15.05 25.07 40.84
CA GLY A 400 14.37 26.38 40.94
C GLY A 400 15.05 27.48 40.12
N LYS A 401 15.82 27.10 39.09
CA LYS A 401 16.61 27.98 38.22
C LYS A 401 16.03 28.07 36.81
N GLU A 402 14.73 27.88 36.65
CA GLU A 402 14.07 27.91 35.33
C GLU A 402 14.31 29.20 34.53
N MET A 403 14.57 30.33 35.20
CA MET A 403 14.90 31.62 34.57
C MET A 403 16.21 31.61 33.77
N GLU A 404 17.09 30.62 33.99
CA GLU A 404 18.32 30.44 33.22
C GLU A 404 18.05 29.82 31.83
N ASP A 405 16.86 29.23 31.59
CA ASP A 405 16.50 28.75 30.25
C ASP A 405 16.07 29.92 29.35
N PRO A 406 16.69 30.10 28.17
CA PRO A 406 16.38 31.23 27.30
C PRO A 406 14.92 31.25 26.84
N GLY A 407 14.29 30.08 26.70
CA GLY A 407 12.90 30.01 26.27
C GLY A 407 11.91 30.38 27.37
N TYR A 408 12.17 29.92 28.59
CA TYR A 408 11.37 30.30 29.77
C TYR A 408 11.53 31.79 30.11
N LEU A 409 12.76 32.30 30.06
CA LEU A 409 13.05 33.72 30.26
C LEU A 409 12.28 34.59 29.28
N ASP A 410 12.35 34.27 27.98
CA ASP A 410 11.68 35.01 26.91
C ASP A 410 10.16 35.11 27.13
N ILE A 411 9.51 34.03 27.61
CA ILE A 411 8.08 34.06 27.95
C ILE A 411 7.77 35.09 29.03
N LEU A 412 8.54 35.10 30.12
CA LEU A 412 8.28 35.97 31.27
C LEU A 412 8.68 37.42 31.05
N THR A 413 9.67 37.67 30.19
CA THR A 413 10.13 39.03 29.86
C THR A 413 9.36 39.68 28.72
N ASP A 414 8.47 38.95 28.04
CA ASP A 414 7.70 39.47 26.91
C ASP A 414 6.80 40.64 27.32
N SER A 415 7.09 41.85 26.84
CA SER A 415 6.27 43.02 27.12
C SER A 415 4.99 43.09 26.29
N GLU A 416 4.89 42.32 25.19
CA GLU A 416 3.71 42.28 24.32
C GLU A 416 2.64 41.29 24.79
N MET A 417 2.92 40.54 25.86
CA MET A 417 2.05 39.56 26.48
C MET A 417 1.54 40.08 27.82
N ASP A 418 0.25 39.89 28.09
CA ASP A 418 -0.31 40.27 29.38
C ASP A 418 0.26 39.36 30.50
N LEU A 419 0.16 39.80 31.75
CA LEU A 419 0.75 39.05 32.87
C LEU A 419 0.15 37.65 33.01
N GLU A 420 -1.15 37.50 32.80
CA GLU A 420 -1.86 36.22 32.91
C GLU A 420 -1.43 35.23 31.82
N ASP A 421 -1.37 35.68 30.56
CA ASP A 421 -0.88 34.94 29.40
C ASP A 421 0.57 34.48 29.62
N ARG A 422 1.43 35.35 30.19
CA ARG A 422 2.81 34.99 30.53
C ARG A 422 2.88 33.90 31.57
N MET A 423 2.11 34.03 32.65
CA MET A 423 2.09 33.04 33.73
C MET A 423 1.58 31.69 33.22
N GLU A 424 0.50 31.70 32.43
CA GLU A 424 -0.08 30.50 31.87
C GLU A 424 0.86 29.81 30.86
N MET A 425 1.46 30.59 29.95
CA MET A 425 2.42 30.07 28.98
C MET A 425 3.68 29.53 29.67
N ALA A 426 4.16 30.22 30.70
CA ALA A 426 5.28 29.75 31.51
C ALA A 426 4.94 28.46 32.25
N ALA A 427 3.73 28.34 32.82
CA ALA A 427 3.27 27.13 33.49
C ALA A 427 3.21 25.93 32.52
N MET A 428 2.64 26.11 31.33
CA MET A 428 2.64 25.09 30.28
C MET A 428 4.07 24.72 29.87
N TYR A 429 4.93 25.71 29.58
CA TYR A 429 6.31 25.48 29.16
C TYR A 429 7.10 24.72 30.23
N LYS A 430 7.03 25.15 31.50
CA LYS A 430 7.66 24.48 32.65
C LYS A 430 7.19 23.04 32.80
N ARG A 431 5.91 22.75 32.53
CA ARG A 431 5.34 21.41 32.68
C ARG A 431 5.70 20.45 31.54
N TYR A 432 5.71 20.93 30.29
CA TYR A 432 5.84 20.04 29.12
C TYR A 432 7.22 20.11 28.44
N ALA A 433 7.93 21.25 28.49
CA ALA A 433 9.25 21.38 27.82
C ALA A 433 10.38 20.63 28.57
N VAL A 434 10.13 20.13 29.78
CA VAL A 434 11.06 19.24 30.53
C VAL A 434 11.14 17.84 29.91
N LYS A 435 10.23 17.50 29.00
CA LYS A 435 10.25 16.26 28.21
C LYS A 435 10.65 16.58 26.76
N PRO A 436 11.28 15.64 26.02
CA PRO A 436 11.61 15.87 24.63
C PRO A 436 10.32 15.91 23.78
N LEU A 437 10.08 17.03 23.10
CA LEU A 437 8.86 17.28 22.30
C LEU A 437 9.01 16.86 20.84
N LEU A 438 10.23 16.87 20.31
CA LEU A 438 10.56 16.49 18.94
C LEU A 438 11.37 15.19 18.95
N LYS A 439 10.81 14.13 18.36
CA LYS A 439 11.49 12.83 18.23
C LYS A 439 11.31 12.28 16.81
N PRO A 440 11.83 12.96 15.77
CA PRO A 440 11.65 12.50 14.40
C PRO A 440 12.37 11.17 14.14
N MET A 441 13.37 10.80 14.93
CA MET A 441 14.05 9.51 14.87
C MET A 441 14.01 8.82 16.24
N SER A 442 14.12 7.50 16.21
CA SER A 442 14.19 6.63 17.39
C SER A 442 14.95 5.36 17.02
N LEU A 443 15.39 4.57 18.01
CA LEU A 443 16.19 3.37 17.77
C LEU A 443 15.43 2.32 16.93
N ASP A 444 14.14 2.13 17.19
CA ASP A 444 13.23 1.30 16.40
C ASP A 444 13.13 1.79 14.94
N ILE A 445 13.09 3.10 14.70
CA ILE A 445 13.14 3.66 13.33
C ILE A 445 14.51 3.39 12.69
N ALA A 446 15.61 3.52 13.44
CA ALA A 446 16.95 3.24 12.92
C ALA A 446 17.13 1.76 12.52
N VAL A 447 16.70 0.84 13.37
CA VAL A 447 16.67 -0.61 13.10
C VAL A 447 15.80 -0.91 11.88
N TYR A 448 14.58 -0.38 11.84
CA TYR A 448 13.68 -0.53 10.70
C TYR A 448 14.30 -0.01 9.40
N LEU A 449 14.87 1.20 9.40
CA LEU A 449 15.51 1.77 8.22
C LEU A 449 16.68 0.90 7.74
N SER A 450 17.57 0.48 8.64
CA SER A 450 18.67 -0.42 8.30
C SER A 450 18.20 -1.74 7.67
N ALA A 451 17.09 -2.30 8.15
CA ALA A 451 16.50 -3.51 7.58
C ALA A 451 15.86 -3.26 6.20
N ILE A 452 15.06 -2.20 6.07
CA ILE A 452 14.35 -1.90 4.81
C ILE A 452 15.33 -1.46 3.72
N HIS A 453 16.37 -0.70 4.06
CA HIS A 453 17.43 -0.34 3.11
C HIS A 453 18.13 -1.59 2.55
N ALA A 454 18.44 -2.55 3.42
CA ALA A 454 19.04 -3.83 3.04
C ALA A 454 18.10 -4.68 2.18
N ARG A 455 16.82 -4.77 2.54
CA ARG A 455 15.80 -5.54 1.80
C ARG A 455 15.55 -4.97 0.40
N ASP A 456 15.42 -3.64 0.30
CA ASP A 456 14.97 -2.98 -0.93
C ASP A 456 16.10 -2.69 -1.92
N GLY A 457 17.36 -2.77 -1.50
CA GLY A 457 18.49 -2.46 -2.35
C GLY A 457 18.87 -0.97 -2.36
N ILE A 458 18.68 -0.28 -1.23
CA ILE A 458 19.16 1.11 -1.08
C ILE A 458 20.69 1.07 -0.92
N ARG A 459 21.39 1.98 -1.60
CA ARG A 459 22.86 2.00 -1.73
C ARG A 459 23.57 2.56 -0.50
N LEU A 460 23.19 2.04 0.66
CA LEU A 460 23.80 2.40 1.94
C LEU A 460 24.62 1.22 2.48
N PRO A 461 25.68 1.52 3.27
CA PRO A 461 26.39 0.50 4.03
C PRO A 461 25.44 -0.37 4.88
N PRO A 462 25.81 -1.63 5.18
CA PRO A 462 25.00 -2.45 6.08
C PRO A 462 24.86 -1.76 7.44
N TYR A 463 23.70 -1.89 8.09
CA TYR A 463 23.42 -1.30 9.41
C TYR A 463 23.61 0.23 9.52
N ARG A 464 23.59 0.97 8.39
CA ARG A 464 23.96 2.39 8.39
C ARG A 464 23.15 3.29 9.33
N ALA A 465 21.82 3.17 9.35
CA ALA A 465 20.98 3.98 10.24
C ALA A 465 21.24 3.69 11.72
N VAL A 466 21.49 2.43 12.10
CA VAL A 466 21.92 2.04 13.46
C VAL A 466 23.30 2.61 13.79
N ALA A 467 24.25 2.55 12.86
CA ALA A 467 25.57 3.15 13.04
C ALA A 467 25.51 4.67 13.24
N ILE A 468 24.64 5.37 12.51
CA ILE A 468 24.39 6.80 12.71
C ILE A 468 23.78 7.05 14.10
N TRP A 469 22.79 6.25 14.49
CA TRP A 469 22.17 6.34 15.81
C TRP A 469 23.20 6.23 16.93
N ASP A 470 24.08 5.23 16.86
CA ASP A 470 25.17 5.03 17.82
C ASP A 470 26.14 6.23 17.85
N LYS A 471 26.65 6.69 16.69
CA LYS A 471 27.59 7.80 16.61
C LYS A 471 27.02 9.10 17.17
N VAL A 472 25.79 9.44 16.79
CA VAL A 472 25.13 10.65 17.28
C VAL A 472 24.82 10.54 18.78
N SER A 473 24.47 9.36 19.28
CA SER A 473 24.28 9.13 20.72
C SER A 473 25.57 9.37 21.53
N LYS A 474 26.73 9.07 20.94
CA LYS A 474 28.07 9.32 21.50
C LYS A 474 28.57 10.76 21.34
N GLY A 475 27.73 11.65 20.78
CA GLY A 475 28.02 13.08 20.67
C GLY A 475 28.59 13.52 19.32
N GLU A 476 28.70 12.64 18.32
CA GLU A 476 29.09 13.08 16.97
C GLU A 476 28.02 13.99 16.37
N ARG A 477 28.45 15.08 15.72
CA ARG A 477 27.56 16.09 15.15
C ARG A 477 28.04 16.53 13.76
N ILE A 478 27.09 16.85 12.89
CA ILE A 478 27.31 17.58 11.63
C ILE A 478 26.61 18.94 11.65
N PRO A 479 27.13 19.95 10.94
CA PRO A 479 26.50 21.26 10.87
C PRO A 479 25.07 21.18 10.32
N TYR A 480 24.11 21.81 11.01
CA TYR A 480 22.75 21.95 10.47
C TYR A 480 22.76 22.83 9.21
N PRO A 481 22.05 22.43 8.14
CA PRO A 481 21.98 23.22 6.92
C PRO A 481 21.20 24.51 7.16
N ASN A 482 21.77 25.65 6.80
CA ASN A 482 21.09 26.95 6.86
C ASN A 482 20.85 27.42 5.42
N VAL A 483 19.73 27.00 4.85
CA VAL A 483 19.37 27.28 3.45
C VAL A 483 18.07 28.05 3.37
N ASP A 484 17.97 28.98 2.42
CA ASP A 484 16.72 29.67 2.14
C ASP A 484 15.86 28.82 1.20
N PRO A 485 14.66 28.34 1.61
CA PRO A 485 13.79 27.56 0.76
C PRO A 485 13.22 28.37 -0.42
N SER A 486 13.29 29.71 -0.41
CA SER A 486 12.76 30.57 -1.49
C SER A 486 13.52 30.37 -2.81
N ILE A 487 14.84 30.20 -2.74
CA ILE A 487 15.76 29.99 -3.86
C ILE A 487 15.83 28.54 -4.32
N ALA A 488 15.05 27.63 -3.70
CA ALA A 488 15.02 26.23 -4.09
C ALA A 488 14.62 26.08 -5.58
N VAL A 489 15.51 25.44 -6.34
CA VAL A 489 15.34 25.09 -7.75
C VAL A 489 14.50 23.83 -7.86
N GLU A 490 13.55 23.81 -8.80
CA GLU A 490 12.71 22.65 -9.06
C GLU A 490 13.03 22.09 -10.45
N ASP A 491 13.72 20.95 -10.48
CA ASP A 491 14.07 20.28 -11.73
C ASP A 491 12.89 19.46 -12.28
N GLU A 492 12.86 19.29 -13.60
CA GLU A 492 11.90 18.39 -14.25
C GLU A 492 12.40 16.94 -14.14
N ILE A 493 11.69 16.13 -13.35
CA ILE A 493 12.00 14.70 -13.19
C ILE A 493 11.74 13.98 -14.53
N PRO A 494 12.75 13.31 -15.12
CA PRO A 494 12.60 12.63 -16.40
C PRO A 494 11.67 11.41 -16.31
N ASP A 495 11.19 10.98 -17.47
CA ASP A 495 10.43 9.74 -17.62
C ASP A 495 11.29 8.53 -17.25
N ALA A 496 10.62 7.41 -16.93
CA ALA A 496 11.31 6.16 -16.66
C ALA A 496 12.12 5.68 -17.88
N VAL A 497 13.19 4.93 -17.60
CA VAL A 497 13.96 4.16 -18.59
C VAL A 497 13.84 2.68 -18.29
N MET A 498 13.94 1.85 -19.32
CA MET A 498 13.78 0.40 -19.24
C MET A 498 15.13 -0.27 -19.49
N VAL A 499 15.61 -1.00 -18.49
CA VAL A 499 16.80 -1.86 -18.62
C VAL A 499 16.34 -3.23 -19.10
N VAL A 500 16.76 -3.62 -20.29
CA VAL A 500 16.37 -4.89 -20.92
C VAL A 500 17.52 -5.90 -20.75
N PRO A 501 17.29 -7.08 -20.16
CA PRO A 501 18.29 -8.14 -20.09
C PRO A 501 18.47 -8.85 -21.45
N ASP A 502 19.62 -9.49 -21.69
CA ASP A 502 19.90 -10.28 -22.90
C ASP A 502 18.95 -11.48 -23.04
N ASN A 503 18.62 -12.14 -21.93
CA ASN A 503 17.68 -13.26 -21.88
C ASN A 503 16.51 -12.94 -20.96
N SER A 504 15.29 -13.26 -21.38
CA SER A 504 14.11 -13.22 -20.49
C SER A 504 14.08 -14.50 -19.65
N ILE A 505 14.62 -14.42 -18.44
CA ILE A 505 14.49 -15.50 -17.44
C ILE A 505 13.18 -15.28 -16.67
N SER A 506 12.44 -16.37 -16.39
CA SER A 506 11.27 -16.28 -15.50
C SER A 506 11.74 -15.95 -14.09
N ILE A 507 11.11 -14.98 -13.44
CA ILE A 507 11.41 -14.64 -12.03
C ILE A 507 11.25 -15.85 -11.11
N ASP A 508 10.31 -16.75 -11.47
CA ASP A 508 10.03 -17.98 -10.72
C ASP A 508 11.25 -18.92 -10.66
N ASP A 509 12.21 -18.78 -11.58
CA ASP A 509 13.42 -19.62 -11.67
C ASP A 509 14.57 -19.09 -10.78
N TYR A 510 14.44 -17.87 -10.23
CA TYR A 510 15.53 -17.12 -9.59
C TYR A 510 15.46 -17.12 -8.05
N TYR A 511 15.21 -18.27 -7.44
CA TYR A 511 15.15 -18.55 -5.98
C TYR A 511 13.76 -18.46 -5.32
N SER A 512 13.30 -19.59 -4.77
CA SER A 512 12.45 -19.60 -3.57
C SER A 512 13.36 -19.25 -2.38
N TYR A 513 13.23 -18.04 -1.84
CA TYR A 513 13.87 -17.72 -0.56
C TYR A 513 13.00 -18.35 0.53
N SER A 514 13.39 -19.52 1.07
CA SER A 514 12.79 -20.07 2.30
C SER A 514 13.50 -19.58 3.57
N MET A 515 14.18 -18.42 3.53
CA MET A 515 14.99 -17.92 4.66
C MET A 515 14.19 -17.08 5.69
N LEU A 516 12.94 -16.71 5.37
CA LEU A 516 12.02 -16.14 6.37
C LEU A 516 11.15 -17.19 7.05
N ASP A 517 11.32 -18.46 6.65
CA ASP A 517 10.80 -19.61 7.36
C ASP A 517 11.74 -19.90 8.52
N ASP A 518 11.27 -19.59 9.72
CA ASP A 518 11.81 -20.20 10.92
C ASP A 518 11.69 -21.71 10.71
N GLU A 519 12.81 -22.45 10.66
CA GLU A 519 12.88 -23.88 10.35
C GLU A 519 12.12 -24.81 11.35
N TYR A 520 11.15 -24.28 12.10
CA TYR A 520 10.26 -25.00 13.01
C TYR A 520 8.75 -24.71 12.82
N GLU A 521 8.33 -23.83 11.91
CA GLU A 521 6.92 -23.77 11.47
C GLU A 521 6.76 -24.52 10.14
N SER A 522 6.79 -25.84 10.25
CA SER A 522 6.40 -26.84 9.24
C SER A 522 5.62 -26.30 8.02
N ASN A 523 6.23 -26.31 6.83
CA ASN A 523 5.54 -26.35 5.52
C ASN A 523 4.45 -25.28 5.22
N CYS A 524 4.34 -24.16 5.95
CA CYS A 524 3.11 -23.34 5.94
C CYS A 524 3.15 -22.01 5.13
N HIS A 525 4.28 -21.64 4.51
CA HIS A 525 4.35 -20.41 3.70
C HIS A 525 4.30 -20.65 2.19
N PHE A 526 4.72 -21.82 1.74
CA PHE A 526 4.40 -22.34 0.42
C PHE A 526 3.57 -23.60 0.62
N ASP A 527 2.27 -23.46 0.43
CA ASP A 527 1.43 -24.63 0.31
C ASP A 527 1.86 -25.30 -1.01
N LEU A 528 2.52 -26.45 -0.93
CA LEU A 528 2.69 -27.36 -2.07
C LEU A 528 1.27 -27.87 -2.40
N LYS A 529 0.46 -26.99 -2.99
CA LYS A 529 -0.84 -27.38 -3.47
C LYS A 529 -0.57 -28.32 -4.63
N ASP A 530 -0.92 -29.59 -4.40
CA ASP A 530 -1.24 -30.50 -5.50
C ASP A 530 -2.07 -29.71 -6.48
N THR A 531 -1.62 -29.62 -7.73
CA THR A 531 -2.41 -28.93 -8.74
C THR A 531 -3.74 -29.65 -8.86
N ALA A 532 -4.79 -29.01 -8.35
CA ALA A 532 -6.16 -29.47 -8.50
C ALA A 532 -6.75 -28.75 -9.71
N THR A 533 -7.28 -29.51 -10.66
CA THR A 533 -7.94 -28.95 -11.83
C THR A 533 -9.43 -28.84 -11.56
N SER A 534 -9.95 -27.63 -11.69
CA SER A 534 -11.38 -27.36 -11.64
C SER A 534 -12.07 -27.90 -12.90
N ILE A 535 -13.00 -28.83 -12.72
CA ILE A 535 -13.75 -29.49 -13.78
C ILE A 535 -15.24 -29.47 -13.48
N LYS A 536 -16.10 -29.62 -14.50
CA LYS A 536 -17.55 -29.68 -14.29
C LYS A 536 -17.94 -30.97 -13.59
N VAL A 537 -18.94 -30.91 -12.72
CA VAL A 537 -19.51 -32.08 -12.03
C VAL A 537 -19.96 -33.16 -13.03
N ALA A 538 -20.49 -32.77 -14.20
CA ALA A 538 -20.84 -33.71 -15.27
C ALA A 538 -19.64 -34.57 -15.73
N ASP A 539 -18.48 -33.96 -15.91
CA ASP A 539 -17.26 -34.64 -16.35
C ASP A 539 -16.61 -35.40 -15.17
N ALA A 540 -16.65 -34.81 -13.97
CA ALA A 540 -16.17 -35.41 -12.72
C ALA A 540 -16.86 -36.74 -12.40
N ARG A 541 -18.18 -36.83 -12.60
CA ARG A 541 -18.93 -38.08 -12.38
C ARG A 541 -18.44 -39.23 -13.26
N VAL A 542 -17.94 -38.95 -14.47
CA VAL A 542 -17.43 -40.00 -15.37
C VAL A 542 -16.01 -40.44 -14.95
N ILE A 543 -15.18 -39.46 -14.58
CA ILE A 543 -13.79 -39.67 -14.17
C ILE A 543 -13.71 -40.37 -12.80
N LEU A 544 -14.47 -39.94 -11.81
CA LEU A 544 -14.38 -40.46 -10.45
C LEU A 544 -14.93 -41.90 -10.32
N PRO A 545 -14.36 -42.71 -9.40
CA PRO A 545 -14.86 -44.04 -9.08
C PRO A 545 -16.22 -43.99 -8.38
N GLU A 546 -16.98 -45.09 -8.45
CA GLU A 546 -18.36 -45.17 -7.91
C GLU A 546 -18.46 -44.82 -6.42
N SER A 547 -17.43 -45.16 -5.63
CA SER A 547 -17.34 -44.85 -4.20
C SER A 547 -17.30 -43.35 -3.88
N GLU A 548 -16.81 -42.52 -4.81
CA GLU A 548 -16.66 -41.07 -4.62
C GLU A 548 -17.77 -40.26 -5.30
N ARG A 549 -18.57 -40.88 -6.19
CA ARG A 549 -19.68 -40.20 -6.88
C ARG A 549 -20.78 -39.72 -5.94
N THR A 550 -20.97 -40.40 -4.82
CA THR A 550 -21.95 -40.05 -3.78
C THR A 550 -21.70 -38.66 -3.19
N GLN A 551 -20.44 -38.19 -3.20
CA GLN A 551 -20.07 -36.84 -2.75
C GLN A 551 -20.51 -35.74 -3.71
N LEU A 552 -20.90 -36.08 -4.94
CA LEU A 552 -21.33 -35.13 -5.98
C LEU A 552 -22.86 -35.06 -6.13
N ASP A 553 -23.63 -35.86 -5.37
CA ASP A 553 -25.08 -35.99 -5.56
C ASP A 553 -25.87 -34.73 -5.17
N SER A 554 -25.32 -33.91 -4.27
CA SER A 554 -25.89 -32.61 -3.91
C SER A 554 -25.58 -31.47 -4.90
N LEU A 555 -24.77 -31.71 -5.93
CA LEU A 555 -24.29 -30.69 -6.86
C LEU A 555 -24.92 -30.83 -8.26
N ALA A 556 -25.21 -29.69 -8.90
CA ALA A 556 -25.74 -29.66 -10.25
C ALA A 556 -24.64 -30.04 -11.27
N PRO A 557 -24.99 -30.65 -12.43
CA PRO A 557 -24.00 -31.02 -13.45
C PRO A 557 -23.17 -29.85 -14.00
N SER A 558 -23.66 -28.62 -13.87
CA SER A 558 -22.99 -27.37 -14.27
C SER A 558 -22.00 -26.83 -13.27
N ASP A 559 -22.06 -27.29 -12.01
CA ASP A 559 -21.17 -26.82 -10.94
C ASP A 559 -19.74 -27.31 -11.18
N VAL A 560 -18.78 -26.67 -10.52
CA VAL A 560 -17.35 -26.92 -10.74
C VAL A 560 -16.74 -27.50 -9.46
N VAL A 561 -16.01 -28.61 -9.61
CA VAL A 561 -15.29 -29.31 -8.54
C VAL A 561 -13.83 -29.46 -8.90
N SER A 562 -12.94 -29.45 -7.90
CA SER A 562 -11.50 -29.51 -8.12
C SER A 562 -10.97 -30.92 -7.84
N ILE A 563 -10.36 -31.56 -8.85
CA ILE A 563 -9.77 -32.90 -8.75
C ILE A 563 -8.25 -32.80 -8.74
N ARG A 564 -7.61 -33.43 -7.74
CA ARG A 564 -6.14 -33.49 -7.60
C ARG A 564 -5.50 -34.45 -8.60
N HIS A 565 -4.25 -34.20 -8.95
CA HIS A 565 -3.44 -34.99 -9.90
C HIS A 565 -3.99 -35.09 -11.33
N LEU A 566 -4.99 -34.27 -11.64
CA LEU A 566 -5.56 -34.10 -12.97
C LEU A 566 -5.09 -32.75 -13.50
N HIS A 567 -4.68 -32.68 -14.78
CA HIS A 567 -4.32 -31.41 -15.43
C HIS A 567 -4.85 -31.36 -16.87
N PRO A 568 -5.27 -30.18 -17.36
CA PRO A 568 -5.67 -30.01 -18.75
C PRO A 568 -4.42 -29.98 -19.64
N VAL A 569 -4.33 -30.91 -20.59
CA VAL A 569 -3.19 -31.05 -21.50
C VAL A 569 -3.43 -30.30 -22.80
N SER A 570 -4.62 -30.49 -23.37
CA SER A 570 -5.04 -29.86 -24.60
C SER A 570 -6.55 -29.62 -24.54
N SER A 571 -7.10 -28.93 -25.54
CA SER A 571 -8.54 -28.78 -25.60
C SER A 571 -9.01 -28.67 -27.03
N VAL A 572 -10.25 -29.09 -27.24
CA VAL A 572 -10.89 -29.05 -28.55
C VAL A 572 -11.97 -27.99 -28.56
N LYS A 573 -11.87 -27.06 -29.51
CA LYS A 573 -12.82 -25.97 -29.69
C LYS A 573 -14.11 -26.47 -30.35
N VAL A 574 -15.24 -26.22 -29.70
CA VAL A 574 -16.59 -26.60 -30.14
C VAL A 574 -17.52 -25.40 -30.01
N LEU A 575 -18.38 -25.16 -30.99
CA LEU A 575 -19.27 -23.99 -31.00
C LEU A 575 -20.32 -24.06 -29.87
N LYS A 576 -20.60 -22.90 -29.26
CA LYS A 576 -21.61 -22.70 -28.21
C LYS A 576 -23.02 -22.74 -28.78
N GLU A 577 -23.99 -22.98 -27.91
CA GLU A 577 -25.39 -22.71 -28.21
C GLU A 577 -25.55 -21.20 -28.47
N PHE A 578 -26.16 -20.83 -29.61
CA PHE A 578 -26.52 -19.45 -29.92
C PHE A 578 -27.70 -18.99 -29.04
N GLU A 579 -27.53 -18.97 -27.72
CA GLU A 579 -28.35 -18.12 -26.87
C GLU A 579 -27.55 -16.86 -26.57
N SER A 580 -28.11 -15.72 -26.97
CA SER A 580 -27.57 -14.39 -26.74
C SER A 580 -27.59 -14.01 -25.26
N LYS A 581 -26.95 -14.77 -24.38
CA LYS A 581 -26.54 -14.22 -23.09
C LYS A 581 -25.39 -13.30 -23.40
N LYS A 582 -25.66 -11.98 -23.35
CA LYS A 582 -24.61 -10.95 -23.29
C LYS A 582 -23.66 -11.37 -22.16
N VAL A 583 -22.54 -11.98 -22.52
CA VAL A 583 -21.45 -12.15 -21.58
C VAL A 583 -21.11 -10.74 -21.13
N ASN A 584 -21.33 -10.43 -19.85
CA ASN A 584 -20.87 -9.18 -19.26
C ASN A 584 -19.35 -9.21 -19.29
N ILE A 585 -18.80 -8.80 -20.43
CA ILE A 585 -17.40 -8.45 -20.54
C ILE A 585 -17.27 -7.27 -19.61
N ARG A 586 -16.59 -7.44 -18.47
CA ARG A 586 -16.06 -6.30 -17.71
C ARG A 586 -15.16 -5.56 -18.70
N HIS A 587 -15.71 -4.53 -19.35
CA HIS A 587 -14.91 -3.53 -20.03
C HIS A 587 -14.06 -2.90 -18.93
N ARG A 588 -12.86 -3.44 -18.71
CA ARG A 588 -11.85 -2.83 -17.85
C ARG A 588 -11.40 -1.59 -18.61
N GLY A 589 -12.12 -0.49 -18.38
CA GLY A 589 -11.85 0.78 -19.03
C GLY A 589 -10.39 1.17 -18.87
N SER A 590 -9.77 1.65 -19.95
CA SER A 590 -8.43 2.21 -19.90
C SER A 590 -8.46 3.46 -19.00
N ARG A 591 -7.78 3.42 -17.85
CA ARG A 591 -7.54 4.57 -16.96
C ARG A 591 -6.35 5.42 -17.43
N ARG A 592 -6.26 5.76 -18.74
CA ARG A 592 -5.46 6.95 -19.12
C ARG A 592 -6.08 8.12 -18.36
N SER A 593 -5.27 8.97 -17.74
CA SER A 593 -5.75 10.26 -17.26
C SER A 593 -6.49 10.90 -18.43
N ILE A 594 -7.80 11.05 -18.36
CA ILE A 594 -8.45 12.02 -19.23
C ILE A 594 -7.92 13.35 -18.71
N LYS A 595 -6.86 13.86 -19.34
CA LYS A 595 -6.59 15.28 -19.28
C LYS A 595 -7.84 15.88 -19.92
N ARG A 596 -8.78 16.36 -19.11
CA ARG A 596 -9.83 17.23 -19.62
C ARG A 596 -9.11 18.52 -20.00
N VAL A 597 -8.73 18.60 -21.27
CA VAL A 597 -8.04 19.75 -21.83
C VAL A 597 -9.10 20.68 -22.38
N SER A 598 -9.23 21.86 -21.79
CA SER A 598 -9.89 22.97 -22.48
C SER A 598 -8.98 23.44 -23.60
N ARG A 599 -9.55 23.59 -24.81
CA ARG A 599 -8.89 24.22 -25.97
C ARG A 599 -9.49 25.59 -26.30
N ALA A 600 -10.30 26.14 -25.39
CA ALA A 600 -10.88 27.46 -25.60
C ALA A 600 -9.76 28.52 -25.69
N GLY A 601 -9.82 29.37 -26.73
CA GLY A 601 -8.86 30.46 -26.94
C GLY A 601 -7.46 30.03 -27.42
N GLY A 602 -7.31 28.85 -28.02
CA GLY A 602 -6.05 28.43 -28.66
C GLY A 602 -4.93 28.00 -27.71
N LYS A 603 -5.18 27.94 -26.39
CA LYS A 603 -4.23 27.45 -25.37
C LYS A 603 -4.77 26.19 -24.70
N ILE A 604 -3.89 25.20 -24.51
CA ILE A 604 -4.19 23.91 -23.85
C ILE A 604 -4.16 24.13 -22.33
N ARG A 605 -5.33 24.07 -21.68
CA ARG A 605 -5.44 24.18 -20.20
C ARG A 605 -5.99 22.89 -19.60
N VAL A 606 -5.25 22.26 -18.68
CA VAL A 606 -5.67 21.01 -18.01
C VAL A 606 -6.58 21.35 -16.83
N LEU A 607 -7.84 20.90 -16.86
CA LEU A 607 -8.89 21.29 -15.90
C LEU A 607 -8.95 20.40 -14.65
N GLU A 608 -8.73 19.09 -14.76
CA GLU A 608 -8.70 18.17 -13.61
C GLU A 608 -7.68 17.03 -13.82
N ARG A 609 -7.05 16.59 -12.72
CA ARG A 609 -6.30 15.33 -12.62
C ARG A 609 -7.09 14.38 -11.73
N GLY A 610 -8.00 13.58 -12.30
CA GLY A 610 -8.77 12.60 -11.54
C GLY A 610 -7.93 11.40 -11.09
N ARG A 611 -8.17 10.90 -9.87
CA ARG A 611 -7.73 9.58 -9.42
C ARG A 611 -8.69 8.54 -9.97
N THR A 612 -8.14 7.54 -10.63
CA THR A 612 -8.82 6.26 -10.81
C THR A 612 -7.78 5.17 -10.54
N SER A 613 -8.07 4.26 -9.60
CA SER A 613 -7.12 3.21 -9.19
C SER A 613 -6.70 2.33 -10.37
N VAL A 614 -5.42 2.24 -10.63
CA VAL A 614 -4.93 1.21 -11.53
C VAL A 614 -4.71 0.03 -10.60
N ASP A 615 -5.52 -1.04 -10.72
CA ASP A 615 -4.85 -2.33 -10.62
C ASP A 615 -3.74 -2.23 -11.65
N SER A 616 -2.49 -2.25 -11.16
CA SER A 616 -1.22 -2.15 -11.90
C SER A 616 -1.39 -2.44 -13.40
N PRO A 617 -0.73 -1.69 -14.33
CA PRO A 617 -0.75 -2.05 -15.76
C PRO A 617 -0.58 -3.54 -15.80
N SER A 618 -1.54 -4.29 -16.37
CA SER A 618 -1.48 -5.74 -16.26
C SER A 618 -0.28 -6.18 -17.09
N PHE A 619 0.88 -6.18 -16.44
CA PHE A 619 2.14 -6.77 -16.86
C PHE A 619 1.99 -8.30 -16.83
N GLY A 620 0.82 -8.80 -16.41
CA GLY A 620 0.40 -10.17 -16.63
C GLY A 620 0.36 -10.53 -18.12
N PRO A 621 0.67 -11.78 -18.45
CA PRO A 621 0.67 -12.27 -19.82
C PRO A 621 -0.73 -12.14 -20.43
N ARG A 622 -0.81 -11.65 -21.68
CA ARG A 622 -2.07 -11.69 -22.45
C ARG A 622 -2.29 -13.09 -22.99
N SER A 623 -3.52 -13.59 -22.93
CA SER A 623 -3.86 -14.91 -23.49
C SER A 623 -3.89 -14.91 -25.03
N CYS A 624 -3.65 -16.10 -25.60
CA CYS A 624 -3.83 -16.35 -27.03
C CYS A 624 -5.32 -16.41 -27.45
N SER A 625 -6.24 -16.56 -26.50
CA SER A 625 -7.69 -16.67 -26.77
C SER A 625 -8.32 -15.33 -27.15
N THR A 626 -9.12 -15.30 -28.23
CA THR A 626 -9.80 -14.09 -28.70
C THR A 626 -11.23 -13.92 -28.18
N ASP A 627 -11.72 -12.68 -28.18
CA ASP A 627 -13.10 -12.36 -27.76
C ASP A 627 -14.15 -13.10 -28.59
N LEU A 628 -13.89 -13.30 -29.89
CA LEU A 628 -14.76 -14.08 -30.78
C LEU A 628 -14.82 -15.55 -30.34
N SER A 629 -13.66 -16.16 -30.11
CA SER A 629 -13.51 -17.53 -29.63
C SER A 629 -14.23 -17.71 -28.28
N LEU A 630 -14.04 -16.78 -27.34
CA LEU A 630 -14.72 -16.81 -26.03
C LEU A 630 -16.24 -16.66 -26.12
N ARG A 631 -16.77 -15.92 -27.11
CA ARG A 631 -18.22 -15.74 -27.29
C ARG A 631 -18.88 -16.93 -27.97
N VAL A 632 -18.27 -17.45 -29.03
CA VAL A 632 -18.91 -18.38 -29.96
C VAL A 632 -18.46 -19.82 -29.75
N ALA A 633 -17.36 -20.07 -29.02
CA ALA A 633 -16.87 -21.41 -28.76
C ALA A 633 -16.71 -21.72 -27.26
N THR A 634 -16.89 -23.00 -26.93
CA THR A 634 -16.40 -23.64 -25.70
C THR A 634 -15.20 -24.51 -26.06
N THR A 635 -14.37 -24.83 -25.09
CA THR A 635 -13.33 -25.84 -25.25
C THR A 635 -13.70 -27.08 -24.45
N ILE A 636 -13.62 -28.25 -25.08
CA ILE A 636 -13.68 -29.54 -24.41
C ILE A 636 -12.25 -29.86 -23.93
N PRO A 637 -11.99 -29.84 -22.61
CA PRO A 637 -10.67 -30.11 -22.09
C PRO A 637 -10.32 -31.60 -22.25
N VAL A 638 -9.06 -31.85 -22.62
CA VAL A 638 -8.43 -33.16 -22.53
C VAL A 638 -7.60 -33.17 -21.27
N TYR A 639 -7.88 -34.13 -20.40
CA TYR A 639 -7.17 -34.27 -19.13
C TYR A 639 -6.10 -35.36 -19.20
N GLY A 640 -5.01 -35.15 -18.47
CA GLY A 640 -3.97 -36.15 -18.19
C GLY A 640 -3.65 -36.20 -16.71
N THR A 641 -2.87 -37.20 -16.30
CA THR A 641 -2.38 -37.33 -14.92
C THR A 641 -0.98 -36.74 -14.77
N ALA A 642 -0.74 -35.89 -13.78
CA ALA A 642 0.59 -35.40 -13.44
C ALA A 642 0.74 -35.17 -11.92
N HIS A 643 1.96 -35.34 -11.41
CA HIS A 643 2.34 -34.96 -10.05
C HIS A 643 3.01 -33.60 -10.09
N ASN A 644 2.19 -32.56 -10.24
CA ASN A 644 2.69 -31.19 -10.25
C ASN A 644 2.34 -30.54 -8.92
N TYR A 645 3.37 -30.08 -8.22
CA TYR A 645 3.21 -29.13 -7.13
C TYR A 645 3.40 -27.74 -7.69
N ARG A 646 2.51 -26.81 -7.34
CA ARG A 646 2.73 -25.40 -7.63
C ARG A 646 3.05 -24.67 -6.35
N HIS A 647 4.15 -23.94 -6.35
CA HIS A 647 4.38 -22.90 -5.35
C HIS A 647 3.38 -21.77 -5.60
N VAL A 648 2.28 -21.78 -4.85
CA VAL A 648 1.29 -20.71 -4.88
C VAL A 648 1.50 -19.87 -3.64
N LEU A 649 1.99 -18.64 -3.85
CA LEU A 649 1.84 -17.59 -2.84
C LEU A 649 0.36 -17.19 -2.84
N ASP A 650 -0.41 -17.71 -1.88
CA ASP A 650 -1.80 -17.31 -1.71
C ASP A 650 -1.83 -15.82 -1.34
N VAL A 651 -2.41 -14.99 -2.21
CA VAL A 651 -2.63 -13.57 -1.93
C VAL A 651 -4.11 -13.33 -1.95
N ASP A 652 -4.69 -13.23 -0.77
CA ASP A 652 -5.85 -12.36 -0.63
C ASP A 652 -5.34 -10.92 -0.68
N THR A 653 -5.79 -10.18 -1.68
CA THR A 653 -5.48 -8.76 -1.91
C THR A 653 -6.10 -7.82 -0.89
N ASP A 654 -6.71 -8.34 0.17
CA ASP A 654 -7.50 -7.55 1.11
C ASP A 654 -6.98 -7.73 2.55
N ASN A 655 -5.89 -7.03 2.89
CA ASN A 655 -5.67 -6.46 4.23
C ASN A 655 -4.40 -5.58 4.28
N GLU A 656 -4.44 -4.43 3.61
CA GLU A 656 -3.35 -3.43 3.61
C GLU A 656 -3.45 -2.40 4.76
N LEU A 657 -4.25 -2.60 5.81
CA LEU A 657 -4.56 -1.50 6.76
C LEU A 657 -3.96 -1.58 8.18
N ALA A 658 -3.32 -2.68 8.59
CA ALA A 658 -2.63 -2.79 9.88
C ALA A 658 -1.14 -3.15 9.70
N SER A 659 -0.27 -2.59 10.56
CA SER A 659 1.20 -2.70 10.56
C SER A 659 1.75 -4.06 10.12
N SER A 660 2.51 -4.06 9.02
CA SER A 660 3.25 -5.24 8.55
C SER A 660 4.56 -5.48 9.32
N TYR A 661 5.11 -4.45 9.98
CA TYR A 661 6.41 -4.50 10.66
C TYR A 661 6.28 -3.89 12.06
N SER A 662 6.77 -4.59 13.07
CA SER A 662 7.03 -4.08 14.43
C SER A 662 8.48 -4.36 14.84
N VAL A 663 8.98 -3.60 15.82
CA VAL A 663 10.27 -3.90 16.46
C VAL A 663 9.99 -4.37 17.87
N SER A 664 10.49 -5.56 18.21
CA SER A 664 10.30 -6.18 19.51
C SER A 664 11.34 -5.67 20.49
N LEU A 665 10.91 -4.96 21.54
CA LEU A 665 11.84 -4.38 22.51
C LEU A 665 12.63 -5.47 23.26
N GLU A 666 11.98 -6.57 23.61
CA GLU A 666 12.59 -7.71 24.30
C GLU A 666 13.69 -8.35 23.43
N HIS A 667 13.38 -8.66 22.17
CA HIS A 667 14.38 -9.23 21.26
C HIS A 667 15.48 -8.25 20.89
N LEU A 668 15.20 -6.94 20.83
CA LEU A 668 16.22 -5.91 20.64
C LEU A 668 17.20 -5.87 21.82
N MET A 669 16.70 -6.00 23.06
CA MET A 669 17.55 -6.12 24.25
C MET A 669 18.39 -7.39 24.20
N ASN A 670 17.78 -8.54 23.90
CA ASN A 670 18.50 -9.81 23.74
C ASN A 670 19.59 -9.70 22.65
N TRP A 671 19.25 -9.16 21.48
CA TRP A 671 20.21 -8.93 20.40
C TRP A 671 21.39 -8.07 20.86
N ASN A 672 21.15 -7.04 21.67
CA ASN A 672 22.21 -6.23 22.25
C ASN A 672 23.04 -7.00 23.29
N ASP A 673 22.41 -7.78 24.16
CA ASP A 673 23.07 -8.56 25.23
C ASP A 673 23.97 -9.68 24.67
N TYR A 674 23.64 -10.22 23.49
CA TYR A 674 24.44 -11.22 22.77
C TYR A 674 25.34 -10.58 21.68
N ASP A 675 25.90 -9.41 21.96
CA ASP A 675 26.86 -8.69 21.11
C ASP A 675 26.37 -8.41 19.67
N GLY A 676 25.06 -8.44 19.42
CA GLY A 676 24.48 -8.20 18.09
C GLY A 676 24.73 -6.77 17.62
N ALA A 677 24.55 -5.78 18.51
CA ALA A 677 24.85 -4.39 18.21
C ALA A 677 26.33 -4.16 17.89
N SER A 678 27.23 -4.71 18.69
CA SER A 678 28.68 -4.64 18.49
C SER A 678 29.09 -5.24 17.14
N ARG A 679 28.58 -6.44 16.80
CA ARG A 679 28.83 -7.10 15.51
C ARG A 679 28.28 -6.31 14.33
N ALA A 680 27.08 -5.75 14.45
CA ALA A 680 26.49 -4.92 13.39
C ALA A 680 27.33 -3.67 13.11
N LEU A 681 27.84 -3.01 14.15
CA LEU A 681 28.73 -1.85 14.01
C LEU A 681 30.09 -2.25 13.41
N GLU A 682 30.66 -3.38 13.84
CA GLU A 682 31.90 -3.92 13.27
C GLU A 682 31.75 -4.19 11.76
N MET A 683 30.70 -4.88 11.34
CA MET A 683 30.41 -5.15 9.93
C MET A 683 30.23 -3.86 9.11
N HIS A 684 29.54 -2.86 9.67
CA HIS A 684 29.41 -1.55 9.05
C HIS A 684 30.78 -0.87 8.88
N ASP A 685 31.58 -0.82 9.94
CA ASP A 685 32.85 -0.10 9.94
C ASP A 685 33.91 -0.79 9.07
N GLU A 686 33.94 -2.13 9.04
CA GLU A 686 34.76 -2.89 8.10
C GLU A 686 34.39 -2.61 6.64
N PHE A 687 33.09 -2.56 6.32
CA PHE A 687 32.61 -2.22 4.98
C PHE A 687 33.08 -0.82 4.57
N VAL A 688 32.89 0.17 5.44
CA VAL A 688 33.30 1.56 5.21
C VAL A 688 34.82 1.67 5.08
N LYS A 689 35.59 1.01 5.95
CA LYS A 689 37.06 1.00 5.94
C LYS A 689 37.60 0.41 4.64
N ARG A 690 37.01 -0.70 4.16
CA ARG A 690 37.38 -1.33 2.89
C ARG A 690 37.14 -0.40 1.70
N LYS A 691 35.99 0.26 1.64
CA LYS A 691 35.66 1.20 0.56
C LYS A 691 36.59 2.41 0.54
N ARG A 692 36.82 3.02 1.70
CA ARG A 692 37.76 4.15 1.83
C ARG A 692 39.20 3.78 1.46
N LYS A 693 39.64 2.56 1.78
CA LYS A 693 40.99 2.07 1.42
C LYS A 693 41.19 2.00 -0.11
N ASN A 694 40.13 1.78 -0.86
CA ASN A 694 40.16 1.69 -2.32
C ASN A 694 39.87 3.04 -3.02
N ASP A 695 39.75 4.14 -2.26
CA ASP A 695 39.31 5.46 -2.76
C ASP A 695 37.93 5.41 -3.47
N GLU A 696 37.06 4.49 -3.02
CA GLU A 696 35.70 4.33 -3.52
C GLU A 696 34.69 5.05 -2.62
N SER A 697 33.56 5.48 -3.21
CA SER A 697 32.41 5.96 -2.44
C SER A 697 31.94 4.93 -1.41
N ILE A 698 31.42 5.38 -0.27
CA ILE A 698 30.79 4.48 0.72
C ILE A 698 29.34 4.11 0.34
N TYR A 699 28.76 4.81 -0.64
CA TYR A 699 27.37 4.66 -1.07
C TYR A 699 27.21 3.52 -2.07
N PHE A 700 27.38 2.30 -1.55
CA PHE A 700 27.14 1.04 -2.25
C PHE A 700 26.12 0.21 -1.51
N TYR A 701 25.47 -0.70 -2.21
CA TYR A 701 24.55 -1.64 -1.58
C TYR A 701 25.30 -2.58 -0.62
N GLY A 702 24.95 -2.52 0.66
CA GLY A 702 25.55 -3.31 1.75
C GLY A 702 25.12 -4.78 1.82
N GLY A 703 24.20 -5.24 0.97
CA GLY A 703 23.66 -6.60 0.99
C GLY A 703 22.41 -6.75 1.87
N ILE A 704 21.79 -7.93 1.80
CA ILE A 704 20.54 -8.26 2.53
C ILE A 704 20.75 -8.58 4.01
N HIS A 705 22.00 -8.73 4.46
CA HIS A 705 22.33 -9.28 5.78
C HIS A 705 21.66 -8.56 6.96
N PRO A 706 21.58 -7.21 7.02
CA PRO A 706 20.87 -6.53 8.11
C PRO A 706 19.40 -6.95 8.25
N PHE A 707 18.69 -7.15 7.14
CA PHE A 707 17.31 -7.59 7.18
C PHE A 707 17.19 -9.03 7.74
N LEU A 708 18.08 -9.92 7.29
CA LEU A 708 18.09 -11.32 7.74
C LEU A 708 18.49 -11.44 9.21
N ASP A 709 19.48 -10.67 9.67
CA ASP A 709 19.93 -10.71 11.06
C ASP A 709 18.80 -10.23 12.00
N PHE A 710 18.21 -9.06 11.72
CA PHE A 710 17.11 -8.56 12.55
C PHE A 710 15.88 -9.47 12.55
N HIS A 711 15.56 -10.10 11.42
CA HIS A 711 14.48 -11.08 11.34
C HIS A 711 14.81 -12.33 12.17
N ARG A 712 16.01 -12.90 12.00
CA ARG A 712 16.47 -14.12 12.70
C ARG A 712 16.48 -13.96 14.22
N TRP A 713 16.85 -12.79 14.72
CA TRP A 713 16.85 -12.50 16.15
C TRP A 713 15.47 -12.13 16.70
N GLY A 714 14.43 -12.04 15.86
CA GLY A 714 13.11 -11.57 16.27
C GLY A 714 13.05 -10.07 16.57
N VAL A 715 14.11 -9.32 16.25
CA VAL A 715 14.17 -7.87 16.46
C VAL A 715 13.12 -7.17 15.60
N ILE A 716 12.95 -7.62 14.36
CA ILE A 716 11.86 -7.17 13.48
C ILE A 716 10.83 -8.29 13.36
N GLU A 717 9.64 -8.02 13.85
CA GLU A 717 8.49 -8.91 13.76
C GLU A 717 7.70 -8.60 12.49
N LEU A 718 7.38 -9.65 11.75
CA LEU A 718 6.67 -9.57 10.47
C LEU A 718 5.33 -10.30 10.57
N THR A 719 4.25 -9.65 10.16
CA THR A 719 2.98 -10.36 9.94
C THR A 719 3.12 -11.35 8.78
N ARG A 720 2.25 -12.36 8.70
CA ARG A 720 2.25 -13.33 7.57
C ARG A 720 2.25 -12.66 6.20
N ALA A 721 1.45 -11.60 6.04
CA ALA A 721 1.42 -10.80 4.82
C ALA A 721 2.75 -10.05 4.57
N ALA A 722 3.40 -9.56 5.63
CA ALA A 722 4.67 -8.87 5.55
C ALA A 722 5.85 -9.80 5.20
N LYS A 723 5.86 -11.04 5.73
CA LYS A 723 6.82 -12.09 5.36
C LYS A 723 6.74 -12.36 3.86
N MET A 724 5.55 -12.68 3.34
CA MET A 724 5.33 -12.92 1.91
C MET A 724 5.69 -11.71 1.03
N HIS A 725 5.37 -10.49 1.48
CA HIS A 725 5.74 -9.29 0.74
C HIS A 725 7.26 -9.09 0.72
N SER A 726 7.94 -9.33 1.84
CA SER A 726 9.39 -9.23 1.95
C SER A 726 10.10 -10.25 1.07
N GLU A 727 9.62 -11.50 0.99
CA GLU A 727 10.18 -12.52 0.10
C GLU A 727 10.16 -12.07 -1.36
N ARG A 728 9.04 -11.52 -1.84
CA ARG A 728 8.95 -10.99 -3.22
C ARG A 728 9.94 -9.87 -3.47
N ILE A 729 10.14 -9.01 -2.48
CA ILE A 729 11.11 -7.91 -2.57
C ILE A 729 12.52 -8.49 -2.61
N LEU A 730 12.84 -9.46 -1.76
CA LEU A 730 14.16 -10.11 -1.72
C LEU A 730 14.46 -10.83 -3.04
N GLN A 731 13.48 -11.54 -3.63
CA GLN A 731 13.60 -12.14 -4.97
C GLN A 731 13.92 -11.09 -6.03
N ARG A 732 13.19 -9.96 -6.02
CA ARG A 732 13.46 -8.82 -6.92
C ARG A 732 14.86 -8.25 -6.70
N THR A 733 15.27 -8.06 -5.45
CA THR A 733 16.59 -7.54 -5.07
C THR A 733 17.70 -8.51 -5.53
N ALA A 734 17.52 -9.82 -5.37
CA ALA A 734 18.44 -10.84 -5.89
C ALA A 734 18.54 -10.81 -7.42
N TYR A 735 17.42 -10.64 -8.13
CA TYR A 735 17.42 -10.45 -9.58
C TYR A 735 18.20 -9.20 -10.02
N PHE A 736 18.04 -8.08 -9.31
CA PHE A 736 18.79 -6.85 -9.57
C PHE A 736 20.28 -7.01 -9.31
N GLN A 737 20.65 -7.74 -8.25
CA GLN A 737 22.03 -8.08 -7.95
C GLN A 737 22.64 -8.94 -9.07
N ALA A 738 21.92 -9.95 -9.56
CA ALA A 738 22.37 -10.85 -10.61
C ALA A 738 22.58 -10.20 -11.97
N ILE A 739 21.80 -9.17 -12.30
CA ILE A 739 21.99 -8.36 -13.51
C ILE A 739 23.16 -7.36 -13.35
N GLY A 740 23.69 -7.22 -12.14
CA GLY A 740 24.77 -6.28 -11.81
C GLY A 740 24.30 -4.85 -11.64
N LEU A 741 23.01 -4.60 -11.35
CA LEU A 741 22.49 -3.24 -11.17
C LEU A 741 23.07 -2.58 -9.92
N PHE A 742 23.26 -3.34 -8.83
CA PHE A 742 23.87 -2.85 -7.60
C PHE A 742 25.39 -2.67 -7.64
N MET A 743 26.04 -3.03 -8.76
CA MET A 743 27.49 -2.85 -8.95
C MET A 743 27.87 -1.47 -9.47
N LEU A 744 26.90 -0.70 -9.98
CA LEU A 744 27.09 0.71 -10.31
C LEU A 744 27.25 1.51 -9.02
N ASP A 745 27.97 2.63 -9.02
CA ASP A 745 27.90 3.57 -7.89
C ASP A 745 26.69 4.52 -8.04
N GLU A 746 26.47 5.36 -7.03
CA GLU A 746 25.39 6.35 -7.01
C GLU A 746 25.58 7.44 -8.09
N ASP A 747 26.80 7.93 -8.27
CA ASP A 747 27.11 9.07 -9.15
C ASP A 747 26.87 8.75 -10.62
N HIS A 748 27.31 7.57 -11.07
CA HIS A 748 27.06 7.09 -12.43
C HIS A 748 25.57 6.91 -12.70
N ILE A 749 24.77 6.57 -11.68
CA ILE A 749 23.32 6.45 -11.80
C ILE A 749 22.64 7.81 -11.86
N VAL A 750 23.08 8.77 -11.05
CA VAL A 750 22.61 10.16 -11.13
C VAL A 750 22.91 10.72 -12.51
N ALA A 751 24.08 10.44 -13.08
CA ALA A 751 24.44 10.85 -14.45
C ALA A 751 23.46 10.34 -15.51
N LEU A 752 22.87 9.14 -15.32
CA LEU A 752 21.83 8.62 -16.23
C LEU A 752 20.60 9.53 -16.30
N SER A 753 20.35 10.36 -15.28
CA SER A 753 19.14 11.20 -15.20
C SER A 753 19.23 12.44 -16.08
N TYR A 754 20.46 12.83 -16.43
CA TYR A 754 20.75 13.96 -17.29
C TYR A 754 20.80 13.59 -18.77
N LEU A 755 20.83 12.30 -19.11
CA LEU A 755 20.87 11.83 -20.49
C LEU A 755 19.50 12.02 -21.15
N ARG A 756 19.44 12.91 -22.14
CA ARG A 756 18.25 13.13 -22.97
C ARG A 756 18.53 12.73 -24.42
N GLY A 757 17.59 12.01 -25.05
CA GLY A 757 17.59 11.72 -26.50
C GLY A 757 18.08 10.32 -26.91
N ASN A 758 18.31 10.14 -28.21
CA ASN A 758 18.67 8.85 -28.86
C ASN A 758 20.11 8.36 -28.56
N ASN A 759 20.91 9.10 -27.78
CA ASN A 759 22.26 8.71 -27.39
C ASN A 759 22.28 7.96 -26.05
N LEU A 760 21.44 6.92 -25.93
CA LEU A 760 21.42 6.01 -24.78
C LEU A 760 22.26 4.74 -25.02
N ASN A 761 23.27 4.83 -25.89
CA ASN A 761 24.31 3.81 -26.04
C ASN A 761 25.30 3.83 -24.85
N LEU A 762 24.79 3.95 -23.64
CA LEU A 762 25.60 3.61 -22.47
C LEU A 762 25.67 2.11 -22.39
N LYS A 763 26.85 1.58 -22.72
CA LYS A 763 27.23 0.26 -22.27
C LYS A 763 27.36 0.35 -20.77
N LEU A 764 26.30 0.05 -20.03
CA LEU A 764 26.33 -0.15 -18.57
C LEU A 764 27.46 -1.08 -18.12
N ASN A 765 27.96 -1.93 -19.03
CA ASN A 765 29.15 -2.76 -18.85
C ASN A 765 30.44 -1.94 -18.64
N GLU A 766 30.55 -0.72 -19.16
CA GLU A 766 31.70 0.19 -18.98
C GLU A 766 31.67 0.93 -17.64
N LEU A 767 30.51 0.98 -16.97
CA LEU A 767 30.30 1.62 -15.66
C LEU A 767 30.42 0.65 -14.48
N ARG A 768 30.86 -0.60 -14.73
CA ARG A 768 31.00 -1.64 -13.70
C ARG A 768 32.44 -1.73 -13.23
N ASP A 769 32.62 -2.10 -11.97
CA ASP A 769 33.91 -2.50 -11.44
C ASP A 769 34.46 -3.69 -12.26
N LYS A 770 35.64 -3.50 -12.87
CA LYS A 770 36.30 -4.45 -13.77
C LYS A 770 36.71 -5.75 -13.07
N SER A 771 36.76 -5.77 -11.74
CA SER A 771 37.17 -6.94 -10.97
C SER A 771 36.11 -8.06 -10.91
N LEU A 772 34.84 -7.76 -11.26
CA LEU A 772 33.69 -8.67 -11.10
C LEU A 772 32.96 -9.00 -12.41
N SER A 773 33.43 -8.48 -13.56
CA SER A 773 32.70 -8.53 -14.85
C SER A 773 32.56 -9.92 -15.47
N ASP A 774 33.42 -10.87 -15.09
CA ASP A 774 33.55 -12.13 -15.84
C ASP A 774 32.56 -13.23 -15.39
N ASN A 775 31.87 -13.06 -14.25
CA ASN A 775 31.02 -14.09 -13.63
C ASN A 775 29.51 -13.74 -13.54
N LEU A 776 29.01 -12.73 -14.25
CA LEU A 776 27.59 -12.38 -14.21
C LEU A 776 26.73 -13.33 -15.05
N LEU A 777 25.74 -13.95 -14.42
CA LEU A 777 24.78 -14.88 -15.04
C LEU A 777 23.85 -14.19 -16.06
N LEU A 778 23.59 -12.89 -15.90
CA LEU A 778 22.68 -12.11 -16.74
C LEU A 778 23.31 -10.78 -17.16
N ARG A 779 23.43 -10.56 -18.47
CA ARG A 779 23.96 -9.32 -19.06
C ARG A 779 22.82 -8.36 -19.46
N ILE A 780 23.11 -7.06 -19.45
CA ILE A 780 22.18 -6.01 -19.88
C ILE A 780 22.34 -5.83 -21.39
N HIS A 781 21.26 -6.06 -22.13
CA HIS A 781 21.18 -5.86 -23.58
C HIS A 781 21.20 -4.37 -23.95
N SER A 782 20.31 -3.60 -23.31
CA SER A 782 20.09 -2.20 -23.67
C SER A 782 19.34 -1.43 -22.59
N ILE A 783 19.58 -0.12 -22.52
CA ILE A 783 18.72 0.83 -21.80
C ILE A 783 17.90 1.58 -22.85
N MET A 784 16.58 1.55 -22.73
CA MET A 784 15.67 2.20 -23.68
C MET A 784 14.78 3.22 -22.95
N PRO A 785 14.51 4.40 -23.52
CA PRO A 785 13.40 5.23 -23.07
C PRO A 785 12.06 4.46 -23.14
N MET A 786 11.08 4.86 -22.33
CA MET A 786 9.74 4.23 -22.36
C MET A 786 9.07 4.22 -23.74
N THR A 787 9.34 5.22 -24.59
CA THR A 787 8.82 5.30 -25.95
C THR A 787 9.40 4.21 -26.85
N GLU A 788 10.71 4.01 -26.81
CA GLU A 788 11.41 2.98 -27.57
C GLU A 788 11.07 1.58 -27.06
N PHE A 789 11.04 1.39 -25.74
CA PHE A 789 10.63 0.12 -25.13
C PHE A 789 9.21 -0.29 -25.54
N ARG A 790 8.27 0.67 -25.69
CA ARG A 790 6.92 0.38 -26.20
C ARG A 790 6.94 -0.15 -27.63
N THR A 791 7.84 0.35 -28.48
CA THR A 791 8.02 -0.13 -29.84
C THR A 791 8.64 -1.54 -29.85
N TYR A 792 9.71 -1.75 -29.07
CA TYR A 792 10.32 -3.06 -28.86
C TYR A 792 9.30 -4.10 -28.37
N PHE A 793 8.50 -3.74 -27.35
CA PHE A 793 7.47 -4.63 -26.83
C PHE A 793 6.33 -4.85 -27.83
N ALA A 794 5.95 -3.83 -28.60
CA ALA A 794 4.94 -3.97 -29.65
C ALA A 794 5.38 -4.97 -30.74
N GLN A 795 6.67 -5.03 -31.07
CA GLN A 795 7.23 -6.05 -31.96
C GLN A 795 7.10 -7.46 -31.34
N ARG A 796 7.48 -7.65 -30.06
CA ARG A 796 7.27 -8.94 -29.36
C ARG A 796 5.79 -9.34 -29.25
N LEU A 797 4.87 -8.37 -29.21
CA LEU A 797 3.43 -8.64 -29.22
C LEU A 797 2.91 -9.10 -30.60
N LEU A 798 3.69 -8.98 -31.69
CA LEU A 798 3.27 -9.44 -33.01
C LEU A 798 3.05 -10.95 -33.04
N ASP A 799 3.92 -11.73 -32.40
CA ASP A 799 3.77 -13.19 -32.32
C ASP A 799 2.46 -13.59 -31.63
N LEU A 800 2.14 -12.91 -30.52
CA LEU A 800 0.85 -13.09 -29.84
C LEU A 800 -0.33 -12.62 -30.70
N ARG A 801 -0.17 -11.57 -31.50
CA ARG A 801 -1.21 -11.11 -32.44
C ARG A 801 -1.40 -12.10 -33.58
N CYS A 802 -0.34 -12.72 -34.10
CA CYS A 802 -0.41 -13.78 -35.11
C CYS A 802 -1.22 -14.97 -34.58
N LYS A 803 -0.86 -15.50 -33.40
CA LYS A 803 -1.63 -16.57 -32.73
C LYS A 803 -3.10 -16.21 -32.50
N ARG A 804 -3.39 -14.95 -32.15
CA ARG A 804 -4.77 -14.43 -32.02
C ARG A 804 -5.48 -14.19 -33.35
N ASN A 805 -4.77 -13.97 -34.44
CA ASN A 805 -5.35 -13.88 -35.78
C ASN A 805 -5.72 -15.28 -36.27
N GLU A 806 -4.82 -16.25 -36.08
CA GLU A 806 -5.04 -17.68 -36.36
C GLU A 806 -6.26 -18.20 -35.59
N ASP A 807 -6.33 -17.98 -34.27
CA ASP A 807 -7.48 -18.36 -33.44
C ASP A 807 -8.81 -17.75 -33.95
N ARG A 808 -8.77 -16.51 -34.46
CA ARG A 808 -9.95 -15.85 -35.06
C ARG A 808 -10.33 -16.43 -36.41
N GLN A 809 -9.34 -16.72 -37.26
CA GLN A 809 -9.57 -17.33 -38.57
C GLN A 809 -10.16 -18.72 -38.40
N GLU A 810 -9.53 -19.56 -37.57
CA GLU A 810 -10.02 -20.90 -37.22
C GLU A 810 -11.46 -20.83 -36.67
N THR A 811 -11.74 -19.91 -35.75
CA THR A 811 -13.11 -19.77 -35.18
C THR A 811 -14.13 -19.36 -36.25
N ARG A 812 -13.77 -18.45 -37.17
CA ARG A 812 -14.66 -18.05 -38.27
C ARG A 812 -14.91 -19.19 -39.25
N GLU A 813 -13.88 -19.95 -39.56
CA GLU A 813 -13.97 -21.09 -40.46
C GLU A 813 -14.81 -22.22 -39.86
N LEU A 814 -14.66 -22.49 -38.55
CA LEU A 814 -15.53 -23.43 -37.84
C LEU A 814 -17.00 -22.99 -37.86
N VAL A 815 -17.29 -21.70 -37.65
CA VAL A 815 -18.66 -21.17 -37.76
C VAL A 815 -19.20 -21.29 -39.17
N ARG A 816 -18.40 -20.96 -40.18
CA ARG A 816 -18.77 -21.10 -41.59
C ARG A 816 -19.08 -22.56 -41.93
N LEU A 817 -18.15 -23.46 -41.63
CA LEU A 817 -18.28 -24.90 -41.90
C LEU A 817 -19.50 -25.49 -41.18
N CYS A 818 -19.75 -25.12 -39.92
CA CYS A 818 -20.91 -25.61 -39.17
C CYS A 818 -22.25 -25.17 -39.81
N ASN A 819 -22.29 -24.01 -40.48
CA ASN A 819 -23.50 -23.51 -41.13
C ASN A 819 -23.67 -24.06 -42.56
N GLU A 820 -22.57 -24.24 -43.30
CA GLU A 820 -22.57 -24.74 -44.68
C GLU A 820 -22.71 -26.27 -44.74
N ASP A 821 -21.94 -27.00 -43.93
CA ASP A 821 -21.94 -28.46 -43.85
C ASP A 821 -21.81 -28.94 -42.38
N PRO A 822 -22.96 -29.08 -41.68
CA PRO A 822 -22.99 -29.55 -40.30
C PRO A 822 -22.38 -30.95 -40.11
N VAL A 823 -22.40 -31.80 -41.15
CA VAL A 823 -21.93 -33.19 -41.10
C VAL A 823 -20.40 -33.22 -41.18
N ALA A 824 -19.82 -32.49 -42.13
CA ALA A 824 -18.36 -32.35 -42.25
C ALA A 824 -17.76 -31.66 -41.02
N TYR A 825 -18.42 -30.62 -40.48
CA TYR A 825 -18.02 -30.01 -39.21
C TYR A 825 -18.00 -31.05 -38.08
N LEU A 826 -19.06 -31.86 -37.94
CA LEU A 826 -19.17 -32.86 -36.88
C LEU A 826 -18.10 -33.95 -37.00
N VAL A 827 -17.87 -34.49 -38.20
CA VAL A 827 -16.81 -35.47 -38.47
C VAL A 827 -15.43 -34.89 -38.16
N GLY A 828 -15.14 -33.67 -38.64
CA GLY A 828 -13.87 -33.00 -38.34
C GLY A 828 -13.67 -32.75 -36.84
N ARG A 829 -14.76 -32.51 -36.08
CA ARG A 829 -14.65 -32.38 -34.62
C ARG A 829 -14.38 -33.71 -33.92
N ILE A 830 -14.96 -34.80 -34.39
CA ILE A 830 -14.71 -36.17 -33.90
C ILE A 830 -13.24 -36.54 -34.13
N GLU A 831 -12.73 -36.31 -35.33
CA GLU A 831 -11.33 -36.63 -35.68
C GLU A 831 -10.33 -35.84 -34.84
N ALA A 832 -10.56 -34.55 -34.65
CA ALA A 832 -9.66 -33.73 -33.85
C ALA A 832 -9.84 -33.91 -32.33
N LEU A 833 -11.00 -34.37 -31.85
CA LEU A 833 -11.13 -34.92 -30.49
C LEU A 833 -10.26 -36.16 -30.32
N TRP A 834 -10.34 -37.10 -31.25
CA TRP A 834 -9.53 -38.31 -31.19
C TRP A 834 -8.03 -38.02 -31.29
N SER A 835 -7.62 -37.13 -32.21
CA SER A 835 -6.22 -36.72 -32.34
C SER A 835 -5.63 -36.19 -31.02
N ASN A 836 -6.39 -35.33 -30.31
CA ASN A 836 -5.97 -34.80 -29.01
C ASN A 836 -6.03 -35.85 -27.88
N PHE A 837 -7.00 -36.77 -27.92
CA PHE A 837 -7.10 -37.85 -26.94
C PHE A 837 -6.06 -38.94 -27.14
N LYS A 838 -5.64 -39.25 -28.37
CA LYS A 838 -4.82 -40.42 -28.72
C LYS A 838 -3.58 -40.60 -27.84
N VAL A 839 -2.79 -39.54 -27.66
CA VAL A 839 -1.58 -39.57 -26.84
C VAL A 839 -1.91 -39.80 -25.37
N GLN A 840 -2.95 -39.13 -24.86
CA GLN A 840 -3.37 -39.23 -23.46
C GLN A 840 -4.06 -40.56 -23.16
N TYR A 841 -4.80 -41.10 -24.12
CA TYR A 841 -5.44 -42.41 -24.05
C TYR A 841 -4.38 -43.51 -23.95
N GLN A 842 -3.34 -43.44 -24.79
CA GLN A 842 -2.22 -44.38 -24.73
C GLN A 842 -1.46 -44.27 -23.40
N SER A 843 -1.20 -43.05 -22.92
CA SER A 843 -0.55 -42.79 -21.63
C SER A 843 -1.38 -43.32 -20.45
N ALA A 844 -2.67 -42.99 -20.39
CA ALA A 844 -3.59 -43.45 -19.34
C ALA A 844 -3.73 -44.98 -19.34
N LEU A 845 -3.77 -45.61 -20.52
CA LEU A 845 -3.84 -47.07 -20.66
C LEU A 845 -2.57 -47.76 -20.13
N LYS A 846 -1.39 -47.23 -20.45
CA LYS A 846 -0.11 -47.71 -19.89
C LYS A 846 -0.09 -47.54 -18.36
N HIS A 847 -0.42 -46.35 -17.86
CA HIS A 847 -0.42 -46.04 -16.42
C HIS A 847 -1.43 -46.86 -15.63
N TYR A 848 -2.62 -47.09 -16.17
CA TYR A 848 -3.63 -47.96 -15.58
C TYR A 848 -3.12 -49.39 -15.44
N ARG A 849 -2.58 -49.97 -16.52
CA ARG A 849 -2.05 -51.34 -16.51
C ARG A 849 -0.87 -51.50 -15.56
N PHE A 850 0.06 -50.55 -15.61
CA PHE A 850 1.23 -50.55 -14.74
C PHE A 850 0.85 -50.50 -13.26
N SER A 851 0.01 -49.54 -12.88
CA SER A 851 -0.46 -49.37 -11.49
C SER A 851 -1.19 -50.62 -10.99
N LEU A 852 -2.01 -51.26 -11.85
CA LEU A 852 -2.74 -52.48 -11.51
C LEU A 852 -1.83 -53.68 -11.31
N ILE A 853 -0.74 -53.80 -12.08
CA ILE A 853 0.28 -54.85 -11.90
C ILE A 853 1.03 -54.64 -10.59
N LEU A 854 1.47 -53.41 -10.29
CA LEU A 854 2.18 -53.10 -9.04
C LEU A 854 1.32 -53.38 -7.80
N VAL A 855 0.05 -52.97 -7.82
CA VAL A 855 -0.89 -53.24 -6.72
C VAL A 855 -1.12 -54.74 -6.55
N LYS A 856 -1.25 -55.51 -7.65
CA LYS A 856 -1.34 -56.98 -7.59
C LYS A 856 -0.05 -57.64 -7.08
N GLY A 857 1.10 -57.03 -7.35
CA GLY A 857 2.41 -57.43 -6.83
C GLY A 857 2.69 -56.99 -5.39
N GLY A 858 1.73 -56.35 -4.70
CA GLY A 858 1.85 -55.93 -3.31
C GLY A 858 2.43 -54.52 -3.10
N MET A 859 2.80 -53.80 -4.16
CA MET A 859 3.26 -52.41 -4.08
C MET A 859 2.10 -51.43 -4.15
N VAL A 860 1.80 -50.76 -3.02
CA VAL A 860 0.67 -49.82 -2.91
C VAL A 860 1.03 -48.36 -3.20
N GLY A 861 2.32 -47.99 -3.09
CA GLY A 861 2.80 -46.64 -3.43
C GLY A 861 4.32 -46.50 -3.39
N PHE A 862 4.83 -45.42 -3.99
CA PHE A 862 6.26 -45.05 -4.02
C PHE A 862 6.39 -43.54 -4.30
N ASP A 863 7.34 -42.87 -3.63
CA ASP A 863 7.69 -41.45 -3.84
C ASP A 863 6.48 -40.47 -3.90
N GLY A 864 5.59 -40.55 -2.92
CA GLY A 864 4.39 -39.69 -2.83
C GLY A 864 3.22 -40.11 -3.74
N VAL A 865 3.35 -41.19 -4.51
CA VAL A 865 2.32 -41.70 -5.43
C VAL A 865 1.59 -42.91 -4.85
N ASP A 866 0.26 -42.85 -4.70
CA ASP A 866 -0.58 -44.03 -4.42
C ASP A 866 -1.03 -44.68 -5.74
N TYR A 867 -0.57 -45.91 -5.98
CA TYR A 867 -0.88 -46.65 -7.21
C TYR A 867 -2.35 -47.09 -7.29
N ARG A 868 -3.07 -47.22 -6.16
CA ARG A 868 -4.51 -47.52 -6.16
C ARG A 868 -5.30 -46.33 -6.68
N SER A 869 -5.02 -45.15 -6.14
CA SER A 869 -5.65 -43.89 -6.58
C SER A 869 -5.29 -43.56 -8.02
N ARG A 870 -4.02 -43.74 -8.42
CA ARG A 870 -3.56 -43.54 -9.80
C ARG A 870 -4.21 -44.52 -10.78
N SER A 871 -4.42 -45.77 -10.39
CA SER A 871 -5.15 -46.76 -11.19
C SER A 871 -6.61 -46.35 -11.39
N GLN A 872 -7.30 -45.94 -10.32
CA GLN A 872 -8.70 -45.52 -10.39
C GLN A 872 -8.90 -44.26 -11.23
N LEU A 873 -8.02 -43.27 -11.08
CA LEU A 873 -8.06 -42.02 -11.85
C LEU A 873 -7.82 -42.28 -13.35
N ASN A 874 -6.81 -43.09 -13.71
CA ASN A 874 -6.54 -43.44 -15.11
C ASN A 874 -7.65 -44.28 -15.73
N ALA A 875 -8.26 -45.21 -14.97
CA ALA A 875 -9.45 -45.93 -15.43
C ALA A 875 -10.62 -44.97 -15.68
N GLY A 876 -10.77 -43.96 -14.83
CA GLY A 876 -11.70 -42.84 -14.99
C GLY A 876 -11.49 -42.04 -16.26
N LEU A 877 -10.25 -41.65 -16.54
CA LEU A 877 -9.86 -40.93 -17.76
C LEU A 877 -10.16 -41.74 -19.03
N LEU A 878 -9.89 -43.05 -19.02
CA LEU A 878 -10.23 -43.93 -20.14
C LEU A 878 -11.75 -43.95 -20.37
N ARG A 879 -12.56 -44.11 -19.30
CA ARG A 879 -14.03 -44.03 -19.41
C ARG A 879 -14.51 -42.68 -19.91
N TYR A 880 -13.90 -41.59 -19.45
CA TYR A 880 -14.22 -40.25 -19.90
C TYR A 880 -14.02 -40.12 -21.41
N MET A 881 -12.84 -40.48 -21.92
CA MET A 881 -12.53 -40.43 -23.35
C MET A 881 -13.43 -41.36 -24.17
N GLU A 882 -13.69 -42.57 -23.69
CA GLU A 882 -14.55 -43.56 -24.37
C GLU A 882 -16.02 -43.13 -24.40
N SER A 883 -16.50 -42.45 -23.37
CA SER A 883 -17.90 -42.00 -23.29
C SER A 883 -18.30 -41.03 -24.41
N PHE A 884 -17.33 -40.38 -25.08
CA PHE A 884 -17.60 -39.54 -26.25
C PHE A 884 -17.87 -40.36 -27.51
N PHE A 885 -17.32 -41.57 -27.64
CA PHE A 885 -17.39 -42.38 -28.85
C PHE A 885 -18.22 -43.66 -28.68
N ASP A 886 -18.95 -43.81 -27.58
CA ASP A 886 -19.74 -45.01 -27.25
C ASP A 886 -20.68 -45.42 -28.39
N SER A 887 -20.51 -46.67 -28.87
CA SER A 887 -21.25 -47.24 -29.99
C SER A 887 -22.74 -47.46 -29.72
N THR A 888 -23.18 -47.34 -28.47
CA THR A 888 -24.59 -47.55 -28.08
C THR A 888 -25.41 -46.26 -28.03
N ASP A 889 -24.76 -45.07 -27.98
CA ASP A 889 -25.42 -43.77 -27.81
C ASP A 889 -24.77 -42.68 -28.70
N TYR A 890 -24.80 -42.89 -30.02
CA TYR A 890 -24.28 -41.92 -31.02
C TYR A 890 -24.96 -40.55 -30.97
N LEU A 891 -26.11 -40.42 -30.29
CA LEU A 891 -26.77 -39.13 -30.05
C LEU A 891 -25.94 -38.22 -29.12
N ARG A 892 -24.99 -38.77 -28.35
CA ARG A 892 -24.03 -37.98 -27.57
C ARG A 892 -23.06 -37.19 -28.45
N LEU A 893 -22.66 -37.72 -29.61
CA LEU A 893 -21.79 -37.02 -30.56
C LEU A 893 -22.48 -35.76 -31.11
N LEU A 894 -23.81 -35.76 -31.24
CA LEU A 894 -24.58 -34.58 -31.60
C LEU A 894 -24.47 -33.44 -30.58
N LYS A 895 -23.96 -33.68 -29.35
CA LYS A 895 -23.66 -32.61 -28.38
C LYS A 895 -22.53 -31.68 -28.84
N LEU A 896 -21.70 -32.10 -29.80
CA LEU A 896 -20.68 -31.28 -30.45
C LEU A 896 -21.27 -30.26 -31.44
N LEU A 897 -22.56 -30.38 -31.74
CA LEU A 897 -23.31 -29.54 -32.66
C LEU A 897 -24.26 -28.58 -31.90
N PRO A 898 -24.49 -27.35 -32.37
CA PRO A 898 -25.51 -26.46 -31.80
C PRO A 898 -26.93 -27.07 -31.86
N ARG A 899 -27.77 -26.83 -30.83
CA ARG A 899 -29.13 -27.44 -30.70
C ARG A 899 -30.00 -27.34 -31.95
N HIS A 900 -30.00 -26.19 -32.62
CA HIS A 900 -30.83 -25.94 -33.81
C HIS A 900 -30.48 -26.85 -35.00
N LEU A 901 -29.24 -27.35 -35.06
CA LEU A 901 -28.79 -28.27 -36.11
C LEU A 901 -28.87 -29.74 -35.68
N LYS A 902 -28.98 -30.04 -34.38
CA LYS A 902 -29.05 -31.44 -33.87
C LYS A 902 -30.22 -32.19 -34.49
N LYS A 903 -31.39 -31.56 -34.53
CA LYS A 903 -32.61 -32.16 -35.09
C LYS A 903 -32.45 -32.43 -36.60
N LEU A 904 -31.87 -31.47 -37.32
CA LEU A 904 -31.61 -31.56 -38.76
C LEU A 904 -30.71 -32.76 -39.09
N VAL A 905 -29.55 -32.86 -38.43
CA VAL A 905 -28.60 -33.97 -38.67
C VAL A 905 -29.16 -35.31 -38.18
N SER A 906 -29.89 -35.34 -37.05
CA SER A 906 -30.44 -36.58 -36.50
C SER A 906 -31.53 -37.23 -37.37
N GLN A 907 -32.22 -36.43 -38.19
CA GLN A 907 -33.31 -36.89 -39.06
C GLN A 907 -32.79 -37.38 -40.43
N ASP A 908 -31.55 -37.05 -40.77
CA ASP A 908 -30.89 -37.49 -42.01
C ASP A 908 -30.11 -38.80 -41.77
N ILE A 909 -30.63 -39.88 -42.35
CA ILE A 909 -30.08 -41.24 -42.24
C ILE A 909 -28.66 -41.32 -42.83
N VAL A 910 -28.41 -40.61 -43.93
CA VAL A 910 -27.11 -40.64 -44.63
C VAL A 910 -26.08 -39.89 -43.79
N ALA A 911 -26.43 -38.70 -43.30
CA ALA A 911 -25.59 -37.92 -42.39
C ALA A 911 -25.20 -38.71 -41.13
N MET A 912 -26.18 -39.36 -40.49
CA MET A 912 -25.94 -40.17 -39.29
C MET A 912 -25.09 -41.41 -39.56
N THR A 913 -25.18 -41.99 -40.77
CA THR A 913 -24.32 -43.12 -41.17
C THR A 913 -22.86 -42.68 -41.31
N THR A 914 -22.61 -41.51 -41.90
CA THR A 914 -21.26 -40.93 -42.02
C THR A 914 -20.64 -40.64 -40.65
N VAL A 915 -21.41 -40.02 -39.75
CA VAL A 915 -20.97 -39.73 -38.38
C VAL A 915 -20.68 -41.02 -37.61
N ARG A 916 -21.51 -42.05 -37.77
CA ARG A 916 -21.30 -43.37 -37.17
C ARG A 916 -20.01 -44.01 -37.67
N ASN A 917 -19.74 -43.98 -38.97
CA ASN A 917 -18.53 -44.55 -39.55
C ASN A 917 -17.25 -43.85 -39.03
N ALA A 918 -17.29 -42.53 -38.85
CA ALA A 918 -16.19 -41.78 -38.25
C ALA A 918 -15.93 -42.19 -36.79
N ALA A 919 -16.98 -42.39 -35.99
CA ALA A 919 -16.85 -42.85 -34.61
C ALA A 919 -16.37 -44.30 -34.50
N LEU A 920 -16.85 -45.20 -35.38
CA LEU A 920 -16.41 -46.59 -35.45
C LEU A 920 -14.91 -46.70 -35.75
N LYS A 921 -14.40 -45.89 -36.68
CA LYS A 921 -12.95 -45.83 -36.98
C LYS A 921 -12.12 -45.48 -35.74
N VAL A 922 -12.60 -44.56 -34.91
CA VAL A 922 -11.94 -44.19 -33.65
C VAL A 922 -11.98 -45.37 -32.66
N LEU A 923 -13.12 -46.03 -32.51
CA LEU A 923 -13.26 -47.21 -31.63
C LEU A 923 -12.35 -48.36 -32.06
N ASP A 924 -12.20 -48.61 -33.36
CA ASP A 924 -11.28 -49.62 -33.88
C ASP A 924 -9.83 -49.29 -33.53
N GLU A 925 -9.41 -48.03 -33.66
CA GLU A 925 -8.08 -47.59 -33.22
C GLU A 925 -7.88 -47.75 -31.70
N MET A 926 -8.88 -47.43 -30.89
CA MET A 926 -8.85 -47.64 -29.43
C MET A 926 -8.67 -49.12 -29.08
N ASN A 927 -9.41 -50.01 -29.77
CA ASN A 927 -9.32 -51.45 -29.58
C ASN A 927 -7.93 -52.00 -29.95
N ILE A 928 -7.35 -51.54 -31.07
CA ILE A 928 -5.99 -51.90 -31.47
C ILE A 928 -4.98 -51.50 -30.38
N MET A 929 -5.09 -50.29 -29.82
CA MET A 929 -4.22 -49.84 -28.73
C MET A 929 -4.37 -50.68 -27.46
N ARG A 930 -5.61 -51.05 -27.10
CA ARG A 930 -5.88 -51.94 -25.95
C ARG A 930 -5.23 -53.30 -26.13
N VAL A 931 -5.41 -53.94 -27.28
CA VAL A 931 -4.81 -55.24 -27.59
C VAL A 931 -3.29 -55.16 -27.51
N LYS A 932 -2.69 -54.12 -28.09
CA LYS A 932 -1.23 -53.90 -28.09
C LYS A 932 -0.64 -53.71 -26.70
N VAL A 933 -1.34 -53.02 -25.79
CA VAL A 933 -0.86 -52.84 -24.40
C VAL A 933 -1.11 -54.09 -23.56
N ASN A 934 -2.19 -54.83 -23.83
CA ASN A 934 -2.50 -56.08 -23.13
C ASN A 934 -1.56 -57.24 -23.53
N SER A 935 -0.94 -57.19 -24.71
CA SER A 935 -0.01 -58.20 -25.22
C SER A 935 1.45 -57.98 -24.78
N ILE A 936 1.73 -57.07 -23.84
CA ILE A 936 3.09 -56.77 -23.38
C ILE A 936 3.53 -57.81 -22.36
N GLU A 937 4.56 -58.58 -22.69
CA GLU A 937 5.16 -59.60 -21.81
C GLU A 937 5.98 -58.99 -20.65
N PRO A 938 6.27 -59.78 -19.58
CA PRO A 938 6.97 -59.29 -18.39
C PRO A 938 8.31 -58.60 -18.67
N PHE A 939 9.04 -59.00 -19.71
CA PHE A 939 10.31 -58.39 -20.10
C PHE A 939 10.13 -56.99 -20.75
N GLY A 940 9.04 -56.80 -21.51
CA GLY A 940 8.64 -55.49 -22.03
C GLY A 940 8.21 -54.52 -20.92
N MET A 941 7.82 -55.01 -19.74
CA MET A 941 7.52 -54.17 -18.57
C MET A 941 8.78 -53.53 -17.97
N TYR A 942 9.93 -54.22 -18.01
CA TYR A 942 11.20 -53.68 -17.50
C TYR A 942 11.73 -52.54 -18.39
N GLN A 943 11.53 -52.66 -19.70
CA GLN A 943 11.84 -51.60 -20.66
C GLN A 943 10.89 -50.40 -20.51
N MET A 944 9.62 -50.65 -20.20
CA MET A 944 8.65 -49.61 -19.87
C MET A 944 8.98 -48.88 -18.55
N LEU A 945 9.59 -49.57 -17.56
CA LEU A 945 10.15 -48.98 -16.32
C LEU A 945 11.33 -48.03 -16.58
N MET A 946 12.17 -48.35 -17.56
CA MET A 946 13.31 -47.49 -17.97
C MET A 946 12.84 -46.26 -18.76
N GLU A 947 11.88 -46.41 -19.67
CA GLU A 947 11.22 -45.27 -20.36
C GLU A 947 10.47 -44.36 -19.38
N PHE A 948 9.89 -44.92 -18.31
CA PHE A 948 9.21 -44.18 -17.24
C PHE A 948 10.13 -43.17 -16.55
N LYS A 949 11.36 -43.59 -16.23
CA LYS A 949 12.40 -42.73 -15.65
C LYS A 949 12.83 -41.61 -16.60
N GLN A 950 12.79 -41.85 -17.91
CA GLN A 950 13.18 -40.88 -18.93
C GLN A 950 12.10 -39.82 -19.16
N ILE A 951 10.82 -40.21 -19.15
CA ILE A 951 9.68 -39.28 -19.29
C ILE A 951 9.49 -38.40 -18.05
N GLU A 952 9.75 -38.92 -16.84
CA GLU A 952 9.80 -38.09 -15.62
C GLU A 952 11.08 -37.22 -15.55
N GLY A 953 12.20 -37.71 -16.11
CA GLY A 953 13.46 -36.96 -16.20
C GLY A 953 13.44 -35.81 -17.22
N ASP A 954 12.74 -35.95 -18.35
CA ASP A 954 12.69 -34.94 -19.42
C ASP A 954 11.79 -33.73 -19.05
N HIS A 955 10.97 -33.85 -18.00
CA HIS A 955 10.27 -32.72 -17.38
C HIS A 955 11.03 -32.10 -16.19
N LEU A 956 12.21 -32.64 -15.87
CA LEU A 956 13.17 -32.14 -14.87
C LEU A 956 14.47 -31.64 -15.53
N LEU A 957 14.39 -31.00 -16.70
CA LEU A 957 15.51 -30.21 -17.22
C LEU A 957 15.51 -28.82 -16.58
N VAL A 958 15.89 -28.77 -15.30
CA VAL A 958 16.45 -27.57 -14.66
C VAL A 958 17.70 -27.96 -13.86
N SER A 959 18.84 -27.49 -14.38
CA SER A 959 20.16 -27.32 -13.74
C SER A 959 21.02 -28.57 -13.45
N PRO A 960 22.23 -28.66 -14.03
CA PRO A 960 23.27 -29.57 -13.55
C PRO A 960 23.91 -28.99 -12.29
N LEU A 961 23.44 -29.39 -11.11
CA LEU A 961 24.16 -29.14 -9.86
C LEU A 961 25.26 -30.21 -9.67
N THR A 962 26.47 -29.72 -9.48
CA THR A 962 27.66 -30.47 -9.11
C THR A 962 27.50 -31.14 -7.73
N PRO A 963 28.13 -32.31 -7.48
CA PRO A 963 27.98 -33.04 -6.24
C PRO A 963 28.92 -32.48 -5.17
N LYS A 964 28.36 -31.99 -4.06
CA LYS A 964 29.09 -31.85 -2.80
C LYS A 964 28.25 -32.43 -1.67
N LEU A 965 28.43 -33.73 -1.43
CA LEU A 965 28.13 -34.34 -0.14
C LEU A 965 29.34 -34.14 0.77
N PRO A 966 29.20 -33.54 1.97
CA PRO A 966 30.01 -33.92 3.10
C PRO A 966 29.45 -35.21 3.68
N THR A 967 30.26 -36.26 3.62
CA THR A 967 30.18 -37.43 4.48
C THR A 967 30.11 -37.00 5.95
N ASN A 968 29.09 -37.45 6.69
CA ASN A 968 29.27 -38.06 8.02
C ASN A 968 27.96 -38.61 8.60
N GLN A 969 28.10 -39.86 9.08
CA GLN A 969 27.42 -40.47 10.23
C GLN A 969 26.00 -41.05 10.09
N LEU A 970 26.03 -42.38 9.98
CA LEU A 970 25.09 -43.35 10.55
C LEU A 970 24.52 -42.91 11.91
N ASN A 971 23.20 -43.04 12.11
CA ASN A 971 22.62 -44.02 13.05
C ASN A 971 21.09 -43.91 13.12
N LYS A 972 20.41 -44.97 12.70
CA LYS A 972 19.04 -45.28 13.10
C LYS A 972 19.10 -45.85 14.52
N SER A 973 18.57 -45.13 15.50
CA SER A 973 18.07 -45.72 16.74
C SER A 973 16.58 -45.40 16.86
N VAL A 974 15.79 -46.46 16.76
CA VAL A 974 14.35 -46.50 16.99
C VAL A 974 14.11 -46.54 18.51
N PHE A 975 13.28 -45.63 19.01
CA PHE A 975 12.47 -45.77 20.22
C PHE A 975 11.11 -45.12 19.86
N SER A 976 10.10 -45.87 19.43
CA SER A 976 9.13 -46.66 20.21
C SER A 976 8.45 -45.88 21.33
N SER A 977 7.17 -45.58 21.14
CA SER A 977 6.04 -46.15 21.90
C SER A 977 4.84 -45.21 21.86
N ASN A 978 3.70 -45.69 21.36
CA ASN A 978 2.43 -45.72 22.10
C ASN A 978 1.33 -46.32 21.22
N ILE A 979 1.08 -47.61 21.44
CA ILE A 979 -0.22 -48.26 21.20
C ILE A 979 -0.75 -48.60 22.59
N ALA A 980 -1.99 -48.19 22.84
CA ALA A 980 -2.68 -48.33 24.12
C ALA A 980 -3.39 -49.69 24.26
N PHE A 981 -3.84 -49.93 25.50
CA PHE A 981 -4.77 -50.94 26.02
C PHE A 981 -4.17 -52.15 26.77
N HIS A 982 -4.48 -52.11 28.08
CA HIS A 982 -4.31 -53.07 29.18
C HIS A 982 -2.94 -53.30 29.78
#